data_AF-A0A3D3H3N0-F1
#
_entry.id   AF-A0A3D3H3N0-F1
#
_cell.length_a   1.000
_cell.length_b   1.000
_cell.length_c   1.000
_cell.angle_alpha   90.00
_cell.angle_beta   90.00
_cell.angle_gamma   90.00
#
_symmetry.space_group_name_H-M   'P 1'
#
loop_
_entity.id
_entity.type
_entity.pdbx_description
1 polymer ?
#
loop_
_entity_poly.entity_id
_entity_poly.type
_entity_poly.pdbx_seq_one_letter_code
_entity_poly.pdbx_strand_id
1 'polypeptide(L)'
;VLTDDVVVLVMFWEVTSVLSYLLIGYYNRRAASRRAALQALLVTTLGGLVMLIGVVLIVVQAGTSSLSEILADPPVSPVATAALVLLLVGALSKSAIFPFHFWLPGAMAAPTPVSAYLHAAAMVKAGIYLVAVLAPVFAENPAWHPIVIGLGGFTMLLGGWQALRETDLKRLLAYGTVSQLGFLMVVLGYGTQDAALAGLALLLSHALFKSALFLVVGIIDHQLSTRDLREISGLGRQAPALATAAIVSIASMVGIIPTVGFVAKEGALAALLDEALGGSVWGLIALLAVVAGSVLTAAYGIRFVWGAFWTKRDIVAVSWPAPSAGFVSAPVILAILSLGGGFAAPLLDVAFTPYAQLAPAATSGVPAPEHPAYLALWHGFEPALWISLGTIALGAVLFVFTARGVGRRRVLPFTAVDAYNGSLRMIERLSVLTTTLVQRGSLPVYVATIFLVLVAGEGTALLASSDWQADLDAFHTPVQLAVAPVMIAAGVIAVRARKRYTGVVLVSVTGLGMVVLFATSGAPDLALTQILVETVTLVAFALVLRRIPSRLGAHNGSAFAAGRAVLAVLVGLTMAGVAIVATGARVDLPISLAFPNLAYEIGYGKNVVNVALVDLRGWDTMGELSVVVLAATGVASLVFVTNRSDSLPQITAPIVQRAQRALRRRTPLAETDADGPTGRNAWLVAGQRVRPENRSILLEIVVRILFHSIIIVSLYLLFAGHNLPGGGFAAGLVAGMALVMRYIAGGRYELGAAAPTDAGRFLGIGMGIAVACAIIPLAFGVEPRDLLEEVNRRLATPQEIVELSSDEAPVQQVILTGEEA
;
A
#
# COMPACT_ATOMS: atom_id res chain seq x y z
N VAL A 1 11.10 23.14 -16.00
CA VAL A 1 11.60 24.44 -16.48
C VAL A 1 10.76 25.02 -17.61
N LEU A 2 10.28 24.23 -18.57
CA LEU A 2 9.41 24.71 -19.68
C LEU A 2 7.91 24.45 -19.44
N THR A 3 7.49 24.23 -18.20
CA THR A 3 6.11 23.85 -17.90
C THR A 3 5.48 24.95 -17.06
N ASP A 4 4.30 25.39 -17.47
CA ASP A 4 3.47 26.31 -16.72
C ASP A 4 2.52 25.57 -15.76
N ASP A 5 2.22 24.29 -16.02
CA ASP A 5 1.35 23.52 -15.15
C ASP A 5 2.12 22.96 -13.93
N VAL A 6 1.67 23.31 -12.71
CA VAL A 6 2.34 22.91 -11.47
C VAL A 6 2.24 21.41 -11.18
N VAL A 7 1.24 20.71 -11.69
CA VAL A 7 1.09 19.26 -11.55
C VAL A 7 2.06 18.55 -12.48
N VAL A 8 2.18 19.01 -13.72
CA VAL A 8 3.17 18.51 -14.69
C VAL A 8 4.60 18.80 -14.20
N LEU A 9 4.81 19.93 -13.53
CA LEU A 9 6.08 20.22 -12.85
C LEU A 9 6.45 19.12 -11.85
N VAL A 10 5.51 18.69 -10.99
CA VAL A 10 5.75 17.59 -10.02
C VAL A 10 6.03 16.26 -10.75
N MET A 11 5.32 15.97 -11.84
CA MET A 11 5.57 14.76 -12.64
C MET A 11 7.01 14.73 -13.14
N PHE A 12 7.46 15.80 -13.81
CA PHE A 12 8.85 15.87 -14.29
C PHE A 12 9.85 15.93 -13.14
N TRP A 13 9.46 16.50 -12.00
CA TRP A 13 10.27 16.47 -10.79
C TRP A 13 10.59 15.04 -10.35
N GLU A 14 9.60 14.14 -10.32
CA GLU A 14 9.84 12.75 -9.95
C GLU A 14 10.55 11.95 -11.05
N VAL A 15 10.29 12.25 -12.33
CA VAL A 15 11.09 11.67 -13.43
C VAL A 15 12.57 11.97 -13.24
N THR A 16 12.93 13.21 -12.86
CA THR A 16 14.35 13.53 -12.56
C THR A 16 14.88 12.80 -11.32
N SER A 17 14.04 12.52 -10.29
CA SER A 17 14.43 11.69 -9.13
C SER A 17 14.82 10.28 -9.58
N VAL A 18 13.97 9.64 -10.38
CA VAL A 18 14.16 8.27 -10.86
C VAL A 18 15.39 8.16 -11.78
N LEU A 19 15.55 9.08 -12.73
CA LEU A 19 16.72 9.09 -13.62
C LEU A 19 18.01 9.32 -12.84
N SER A 20 18.01 10.23 -11.86
CA SER A 20 19.18 10.48 -11.01
C SER A 20 19.54 9.25 -10.16
N TYR A 21 18.54 8.54 -9.63
CA TYR A 21 18.74 7.28 -8.91
C TYR A 21 19.48 6.25 -9.78
N LEU A 22 19.05 6.05 -11.03
CA LEU A 22 19.68 5.12 -11.97
C LEU A 22 21.14 5.52 -12.27
N LEU A 23 21.38 6.82 -12.46
CA LEU A 23 22.72 7.35 -12.74
C LEU A 23 23.67 7.25 -11.53
N ILE A 24 23.18 7.50 -10.31
CA ILE A 24 23.96 7.31 -9.06
C ILE A 24 24.22 5.82 -8.81
N GLY A 25 23.25 4.98 -9.14
CA GLY A 25 23.30 3.52 -9.01
C GLY A 25 24.08 2.80 -10.10
N TYR A 26 24.78 3.50 -11.01
CA TYR A 26 25.45 2.92 -12.18
C TYR A 26 26.34 1.72 -11.83
N TYR A 27 27.15 1.82 -10.77
CA TYR A 27 27.94 0.71 -10.25
C TYR A 27 27.14 -0.19 -9.30
N ASN A 28 26.06 -0.80 -9.80
CA ASN A 28 25.06 -1.54 -9.01
C ASN A 28 25.62 -2.72 -8.20
N ARG A 29 26.76 -3.31 -8.59
CA ARG A 29 27.43 -4.38 -7.84
C ARG A 29 28.02 -3.89 -6.53
N ARG A 30 28.36 -2.60 -6.42
CA ARG A 30 28.94 -2.00 -5.21
C ARG A 30 27.84 -1.62 -4.21
N ALA A 31 27.87 -2.21 -3.02
CA ALA A 31 26.89 -1.95 -1.97
C ALA A 31 26.84 -0.47 -1.55
N ALA A 32 27.96 0.25 -1.61
CA ALA A 32 28.01 1.68 -1.32
C ALA A 32 27.24 2.52 -2.37
N SER A 33 27.37 2.17 -3.67
CA SER A 33 26.65 2.86 -4.76
C SER A 33 25.15 2.66 -4.64
N ARG A 34 24.70 1.42 -4.36
CA ARG A 34 23.27 1.11 -4.15
C ARG A 34 22.69 1.88 -2.96
N ARG A 35 23.40 1.90 -1.83
CA ARG A 35 22.96 2.64 -0.64
C ARG A 35 22.86 4.14 -0.90
N ALA A 36 23.86 4.73 -1.56
CA ALA A 36 23.85 6.14 -1.92
C ALA A 36 22.70 6.49 -2.89
N ALA A 37 22.46 5.64 -3.90
CA ALA A 37 21.36 5.82 -4.84
C ALA A 37 20.00 5.78 -4.13
N LEU A 38 19.75 4.74 -3.30
CA LEU A 38 18.52 4.62 -2.54
C LEU A 38 18.33 5.78 -1.56
N GLN A 39 19.39 6.22 -0.90
CA GLN A 39 19.35 7.38 0.01
C GLN A 39 18.95 8.65 -0.74
N ALA A 40 19.53 8.91 -1.92
CA ALA A 40 19.16 10.05 -2.75
C ALA A 40 17.68 9.97 -3.17
N LEU A 41 17.24 8.81 -3.70
CA LEU A 41 15.86 8.60 -4.13
C LEU A 41 14.86 8.82 -2.99
N LEU A 42 15.07 8.17 -1.84
CA LEU A 42 14.17 8.27 -0.69
C LEU A 42 14.04 9.70 -0.17
N VAL A 43 15.16 10.42 -0.07
CA VAL A 43 15.14 11.81 0.42
C VAL A 43 14.44 12.73 -0.58
N THR A 44 14.74 12.60 -1.88
CA THR A 44 14.20 13.52 -2.89
C THR A 44 12.75 13.21 -3.23
N THR A 45 12.35 11.94 -3.23
CA THR A 45 10.95 11.55 -3.45
C THR A 45 10.10 11.83 -2.21
N LEU A 46 10.64 11.71 -0.98
CA LEU A 46 9.93 12.19 0.21
C LEU A 46 9.61 13.68 0.08
N GLY A 47 10.60 14.50 -0.27
CA GLY A 47 10.37 15.93 -0.49
C GLY A 47 9.42 16.21 -1.65
N GLY A 48 9.51 15.47 -2.75
CA GLY A 48 8.60 15.58 -3.90
C GLY A 48 7.15 15.19 -3.58
N LEU A 49 6.93 14.18 -2.74
CA LEU A 49 5.60 13.82 -2.25
C LEU A 49 5.02 14.87 -1.30
N VAL A 50 5.85 15.44 -0.43
CA VAL A 50 5.43 16.57 0.42
C VAL A 50 5.07 17.78 -0.44
N MET A 51 5.88 18.07 -1.46
CA MET A 51 5.61 19.12 -2.46
C MET A 51 4.32 18.86 -3.23
N LEU A 52 4.00 17.62 -3.59
CA LEU A 52 2.74 17.26 -4.24
C LEU A 52 1.53 17.64 -3.38
N ILE A 53 1.59 17.42 -2.06
CA ILE A 53 0.54 17.88 -1.14
C ILE A 53 0.42 19.41 -1.19
N GLY A 54 1.55 20.13 -1.19
CA GLY A 54 1.57 21.58 -1.36
C GLY A 54 0.94 22.04 -2.69
N VAL A 55 1.26 21.36 -3.80
CA VAL A 55 0.66 21.63 -5.11
C VAL A 55 -0.86 21.40 -5.09
N VAL A 56 -1.34 20.29 -4.52
CA VAL A 56 -2.78 20.04 -4.44
C VAL A 56 -3.48 21.15 -3.65
N LEU A 57 -2.90 21.56 -2.51
CA LEU A 57 -3.48 22.63 -1.70
C LEU A 57 -3.50 23.97 -2.42
N ILE A 58 -2.42 24.36 -3.11
CA ILE A 58 -2.39 25.65 -3.82
C ILE A 58 -3.33 25.66 -5.02
N VAL A 59 -3.43 24.55 -5.76
CA VAL A 59 -4.35 24.40 -6.90
C VAL A 59 -5.81 24.49 -6.45
N VAL A 60 -6.16 23.86 -5.33
CA VAL A 60 -7.52 23.94 -4.79
C VAL A 60 -7.85 25.35 -4.31
N GLN A 61 -6.88 26.07 -3.72
CA GLN A 61 -7.08 27.45 -3.26
C GLN A 61 -7.15 28.46 -4.41
N ALA A 62 -6.32 28.29 -5.45
CA ALA A 62 -6.27 29.18 -6.61
C ALA A 62 -7.34 28.85 -7.66
N GLY A 63 -7.90 27.64 -7.66
CA GLY A 63 -8.87 27.18 -8.65
C GLY A 63 -8.28 26.85 -10.03
N THR A 64 -6.94 26.85 -10.17
CA THR A 64 -6.21 26.63 -11.44
C THR A 64 -4.91 25.87 -11.18
N SER A 65 -4.42 25.15 -12.20
CA SER A 65 -3.09 24.50 -12.19
C SER A 65 -2.02 25.29 -12.94
N SER A 66 -2.36 26.44 -13.54
CA SER A 66 -1.40 27.33 -14.18
C SER A 66 -0.57 28.07 -13.13
N LEU A 67 0.74 27.91 -13.19
CA LEU A 67 1.70 28.60 -12.33
C LEU A 67 1.70 30.11 -12.61
N SER A 68 1.57 30.51 -13.87
CA SER A 68 1.49 31.93 -14.24
C SER A 68 0.25 32.60 -13.64
N GLU A 69 -0.92 31.94 -13.67
CA GLU A 69 -2.14 32.47 -13.04
C GLU A 69 -2.01 32.51 -11.51
N ILE A 70 -1.47 31.46 -10.89
CA ILE A 70 -1.21 31.43 -9.43
C ILE A 70 -0.27 32.54 -8.99
N LEU A 71 0.76 32.87 -9.79
CA LEU A 71 1.69 33.94 -9.47
C LEU A 71 1.10 35.33 -9.72
N ALA A 72 0.19 35.47 -10.68
CA ALA A 72 -0.49 36.72 -10.97
C ALA A 72 -1.53 37.09 -9.89
N ASP A 73 -2.23 36.10 -9.33
CA ASP A 73 -3.19 36.27 -8.23
C ASP A 73 -2.96 35.21 -7.12
N PRO A 74 -1.94 35.41 -6.26
CA PRO A 74 -1.56 34.42 -5.27
C PRO A 74 -2.63 34.31 -4.16
N PRO A 75 -3.12 33.11 -3.83
CA PRO A 75 -4.10 32.96 -2.76
C PRO A 75 -3.48 33.30 -1.41
N VAL A 76 -4.14 34.18 -0.65
CA VAL A 76 -3.69 34.60 0.68
C VAL A 76 -4.55 33.92 1.75
N SER A 77 -4.05 32.82 2.32
CA SER A 77 -4.68 32.13 3.43
C SER A 77 -3.67 31.34 4.28
N PRO A 78 -4.01 30.93 5.51
CA PRO A 78 -3.17 30.03 6.30
C PRO A 78 -2.90 28.70 5.58
N VAL A 79 -3.87 28.21 4.79
CA VAL A 79 -3.72 27.01 3.97
C VAL A 79 -2.74 27.24 2.82
N ALA A 80 -2.80 28.41 2.15
CA ALA A 80 -1.84 28.75 1.11
C ALA A 80 -0.41 28.93 1.66
N THR A 81 -0.26 29.46 2.89
CA THR A 81 1.05 29.52 3.56
C THR A 81 1.56 28.12 3.90
N ALA A 82 0.70 27.22 4.38
CA ALA A 82 1.08 25.82 4.57
C ALA A 82 1.47 25.15 3.25
N ALA A 83 0.73 25.41 2.16
CA ALA A 83 1.04 24.92 0.82
C ALA A 83 2.42 25.40 0.36
N LEU A 84 2.73 26.69 0.53
CA LEU A 84 4.03 27.28 0.24
C LEU A 84 5.16 26.58 1.01
N VAL A 85 4.99 26.35 2.31
CA VAL A 85 5.99 25.63 3.13
C VAL A 85 6.22 24.21 2.59
N LEU A 86 5.15 23.50 2.22
CA LEU A 86 5.26 22.15 1.65
C LEU A 86 5.95 22.16 0.27
N LEU A 87 5.71 23.17 -0.57
CA LEU A 87 6.45 23.38 -1.82
C LEU A 87 7.95 23.60 -1.55
N LEU A 88 8.27 24.43 -0.57
CA LEU A 88 9.65 24.68 -0.15
C LEU A 88 10.33 23.42 0.37
N VAL A 89 9.65 22.52 1.11
CA VAL A 89 10.23 21.23 1.50
C VAL A 89 10.70 20.42 0.27
N GLY A 90 9.92 20.43 -0.80
CA GLY A 90 10.33 19.88 -2.10
C GLY A 90 11.63 20.49 -2.61
N ALA A 91 11.68 21.82 -2.73
CA ALA A 91 12.86 22.55 -3.19
C ALA A 91 14.10 22.27 -2.33
N LEU A 92 13.97 22.34 -1.00
CA LEU A 92 15.05 22.11 -0.04
C LEU A 92 15.62 20.69 -0.17
N SER A 93 14.76 19.68 -0.34
CA SER A 93 15.18 18.29 -0.49
C SER A 93 16.03 18.06 -1.75
N LYS A 94 15.61 18.63 -2.88
CA LYS A 94 16.22 18.44 -4.20
C LYS A 94 17.49 19.25 -4.38
N SER A 95 17.56 20.43 -3.74
CA SER A 95 18.75 21.29 -3.72
C SER A 95 19.68 21.03 -2.54
N ALA A 96 19.51 19.92 -1.83
CA ALA A 96 20.40 19.50 -0.74
C ALA A 96 20.61 20.61 0.32
N ILE A 97 19.55 21.36 0.63
CA ILE A 97 19.54 22.34 1.71
C ILE A 97 19.29 21.62 3.03
N PHE A 98 19.85 22.12 4.12
CA PHE A 98 19.60 21.57 5.45
C PHE A 98 18.08 21.47 5.73
N PRO A 99 17.59 20.34 6.26
CA PRO A 99 18.34 19.19 6.80
C PRO A 99 18.73 18.10 5.77
N PHE A 100 18.36 18.23 4.50
CA PHE A 100 18.49 17.20 3.47
C PHE A 100 19.84 17.13 2.76
N HIS A 101 20.81 17.98 3.10
CA HIS A 101 22.12 18.08 2.44
C HIS A 101 22.94 16.77 2.33
N PHE A 102 22.68 15.79 3.19
CA PHE A 102 23.55 14.63 3.39
C PHE A 102 23.55 13.60 2.25
N TRP A 103 22.54 13.61 1.36
CA TRP A 103 22.51 12.67 0.24
C TRP A 103 23.54 13.05 -0.86
N LEU A 104 23.85 14.34 -1.00
CA LEU A 104 24.68 14.86 -2.08
C LEU A 104 26.13 14.34 -2.02
N PRO A 105 26.83 14.34 -0.87
CA PRO A 105 28.18 13.78 -0.79
C PRO A 105 28.21 12.27 -1.05
N GLY A 106 27.16 11.54 -0.66
CA GLY A 106 27.01 10.11 -0.93
C GLY A 106 26.86 9.81 -2.43
N ALA A 107 26.16 10.68 -3.17
CA ALA A 107 25.96 10.56 -4.61
C ALA A 107 27.26 10.66 -5.43
N MET A 108 28.39 11.06 -4.83
CA MET A 108 29.72 11.04 -5.49
C MET A 108 30.22 9.63 -5.86
N ALA A 109 29.52 8.58 -5.44
CA ALA A 109 29.71 7.22 -5.93
C ALA A 109 29.44 7.06 -7.44
N ALA A 110 28.66 7.96 -8.04
CA ALA A 110 28.38 7.99 -9.47
C ALA A 110 29.66 8.23 -10.29
N PRO A 111 29.68 7.89 -11.59
CA PRO A 111 30.73 8.33 -12.52
C PRO A 111 30.88 9.86 -12.52
N THR A 112 32.09 10.36 -12.72
CA THR A 112 32.35 11.80 -12.61
C THR A 112 31.62 12.68 -13.63
N PRO A 113 31.40 12.27 -14.90
CA PRO A 113 30.54 13.03 -15.82
C PRO A 113 29.09 13.17 -15.32
N VAL A 114 28.55 12.12 -14.69
CA VAL A 114 27.24 12.17 -14.04
C VAL A 114 27.25 13.20 -12.92
N SER A 115 28.29 13.19 -12.07
CA SER A 115 28.45 14.19 -11.01
C SER A 115 28.55 15.61 -11.57
N ALA A 116 29.32 15.83 -12.64
CA ALA A 116 29.41 17.13 -13.30
C ALA A 116 28.02 17.61 -13.74
N TYR A 117 27.26 16.78 -14.44
CA TYR A 117 25.91 17.15 -14.89
C TYR A 117 24.91 17.37 -13.74
N LEU A 118 24.78 16.40 -12.82
CA LEU A 118 23.78 16.44 -11.75
C LEU A 118 24.04 17.56 -10.72
N HIS A 119 25.29 17.82 -10.39
CA HIS A 119 25.66 18.80 -9.36
C HIS A 119 25.94 20.18 -9.93
N ALA A 120 26.15 20.31 -11.24
CA ALA A 120 26.39 21.62 -11.85
C ALA A 120 25.19 22.15 -12.65
N ALA A 121 24.37 21.34 -13.31
CA ALA A 121 23.35 21.85 -14.25
C ALA A 121 21.93 21.28 -14.05
N ALA A 122 21.78 20.03 -13.61
CA ALA A 122 20.50 19.34 -13.65
C ALA A 122 19.79 19.27 -12.28
N MET A 123 19.97 18.16 -11.55
CA MET A 123 19.12 17.79 -10.41
C MET A 123 19.10 18.84 -9.31
N VAL A 124 20.27 19.33 -8.88
CA VAL A 124 20.36 20.24 -7.72
C VAL A 124 19.80 21.63 -8.00
N LYS A 125 19.57 21.98 -9.27
CA LYS A 125 19.02 23.26 -9.70
C LYS A 125 17.50 23.28 -9.75
N ALA A 126 16.84 22.13 -9.72
CA ALA A 126 15.38 22.09 -9.74
C ALA A 126 14.76 22.83 -8.54
N GLY A 127 15.30 22.65 -7.33
CA GLY A 127 14.87 23.40 -6.15
C GLY A 127 15.18 24.89 -6.23
N ILE A 128 16.38 25.26 -6.68
CA ILE A 128 16.76 26.66 -6.91
C ILE A 128 15.85 27.32 -7.95
N TYR A 129 15.51 26.61 -9.03
CA TYR A 129 14.58 27.07 -10.05
C TYR A 129 13.20 27.31 -9.47
N LEU A 130 12.66 26.38 -8.69
CA LEU A 130 11.34 26.56 -8.08
C LEU A 130 11.34 27.78 -7.14
N VAL A 131 12.38 27.95 -6.33
CA VAL A 131 12.51 29.13 -5.45
C VAL A 131 12.63 30.41 -6.27
N ALA A 132 13.43 30.43 -7.33
CA ALA A 132 13.54 31.58 -8.22
C ALA A 132 12.20 31.94 -8.88
N VAL A 133 11.38 30.96 -9.26
CA VAL A 133 10.06 31.22 -9.85
C VAL A 133 9.08 31.78 -8.81
N LEU A 134 9.14 31.32 -7.57
CA LEU A 134 8.23 31.76 -6.51
C LEU A 134 8.66 33.06 -5.80
N ALA A 135 9.97 33.36 -5.76
CA ALA A 135 10.53 34.48 -4.99
C ALA A 135 9.93 35.85 -5.32
N PRO A 136 9.69 36.24 -6.59
CA PRO A 136 9.16 37.56 -6.91
C PRO A 136 7.81 37.88 -6.25
N VAL A 137 7.02 36.84 -5.96
CA VAL A 137 5.65 36.97 -5.42
C VAL A 137 5.57 36.58 -3.95
N PHE A 138 6.25 35.49 -3.55
CA PHE A 138 6.10 34.91 -2.21
C PHE A 138 7.18 35.35 -1.20
N ALA A 139 8.17 36.16 -1.59
CA ALA A 139 9.25 36.56 -0.69
C ALA A 139 8.77 37.36 0.54
N GLU A 140 7.66 38.08 0.42
CA GLU A 140 7.06 38.83 1.54
C GLU A 140 6.25 37.94 2.50
N ASN A 141 6.00 36.68 2.15
CA ASN A 141 5.32 35.77 3.06
C ASN A 141 6.19 35.56 4.32
N PRO A 142 5.63 35.68 5.55
CA PRO A 142 6.40 35.56 6.78
C PRO A 142 7.18 34.24 6.94
N ALA A 143 6.73 33.15 6.31
CA ALA A 143 7.42 31.86 6.34
C ALA A 143 8.63 31.79 5.40
N TRP A 144 8.73 32.67 4.41
CA TRP A 144 9.69 32.58 3.32
C TRP A 144 11.13 32.82 3.77
N HIS A 145 11.48 34.03 4.24
CA HIS A 145 12.86 34.36 4.61
C HIS A 145 13.47 33.44 5.69
N PRO A 146 12.76 33.06 6.79
CA PRO A 146 13.30 32.10 7.76
C PRO A 146 13.71 30.76 7.15
N ILE A 147 12.94 30.27 6.18
CA ILE A 147 13.19 28.98 5.53
C ILE A 147 14.26 29.14 4.45
N VAL A 148 14.07 30.06 3.51
CA VAL A 148 14.90 30.20 2.31
C VAL A 148 16.25 30.83 2.64
N ILE A 149 16.26 31.97 3.32
CA ILE A 149 17.48 32.70 3.69
C ILE A 149 18.14 32.06 4.91
N GLY A 150 17.36 31.73 5.94
CA GLY A 150 17.88 31.11 7.16
C GLY A 150 18.53 29.75 6.90
N LEU A 151 17.81 28.81 6.27
CA LEU A 151 18.38 27.48 5.97
C LEU A 151 19.39 27.54 4.82
N GLY A 152 19.24 28.44 3.85
CA GLY A 152 20.20 28.67 2.78
C GLY A 152 21.56 29.12 3.33
N GLY A 153 21.56 30.16 4.18
CA GLY A 153 22.76 30.68 4.85
C GLY A 153 23.40 29.63 5.77
N PHE A 154 22.60 28.91 6.57
CA PHE A 154 23.11 27.81 7.39
C PHE A 154 23.77 26.71 6.55
N THR A 155 23.14 26.34 5.43
CA THR A 155 23.67 25.33 4.50
C THR A 155 24.95 25.80 3.82
N MET A 156 25.03 27.08 3.48
CA MET A 156 26.24 27.70 2.91
C MET A 156 27.43 27.53 3.87
N LEU A 157 27.24 27.86 5.15
CA LEU A 157 28.28 27.74 6.17
C LEU A 157 28.64 26.27 6.45
N LEU A 158 27.63 25.41 6.62
CA LEU A 158 27.82 23.99 6.87
C LEU A 158 28.60 23.30 5.75
N GLY A 159 28.21 23.56 4.49
CA GLY A 159 28.87 23.01 3.31
C GLY A 159 30.32 23.48 3.19
N GLY A 160 30.56 24.79 3.33
CA GLY A 160 31.91 25.36 3.26
C GLY A 160 32.84 24.82 4.34
N TRP A 161 32.35 24.70 5.57
CA TRP A 161 33.11 24.13 6.68
C TRP A 161 33.46 22.64 6.45
N GLN A 162 32.49 21.84 5.98
CA GLN A 162 32.73 20.43 5.70
C GLN A 162 33.67 20.21 4.52
N ALA A 163 33.60 21.06 3.48
CA ALA A 163 34.51 21.01 2.33
C ALA A 163 35.99 21.15 2.74
N LEU A 164 36.29 22.02 3.71
CA LEU A 164 37.65 22.19 4.24
C LEU A 164 38.22 20.93 4.93
N ARG A 165 37.34 20.06 5.42
CA ARG A 165 37.72 18.85 6.18
C ARG A 165 37.89 17.62 5.30
N GLU A 166 37.42 17.67 4.06
CA GLU A 166 37.55 16.57 3.12
C GLU A 166 38.98 16.46 2.55
N THR A 167 39.36 15.21 2.27
CA THR A 167 40.64 14.85 1.63
C THR A 167 40.46 14.35 0.20
N ASP A 168 39.27 13.87 -0.15
CA ASP A 168 38.92 13.45 -1.51
C ASP A 168 38.46 14.67 -2.32
N LEU A 169 39.07 14.91 -3.48
CA LEU A 169 38.77 16.05 -4.34
C LEU A 169 37.30 16.13 -4.76
N LYS A 170 36.68 14.99 -5.06
CA LYS A 170 35.29 14.92 -5.52
C LYS A 170 34.31 15.22 -4.37
N ARG A 171 34.59 14.70 -3.17
CA ARG A 171 33.82 14.99 -1.95
C ARG A 171 33.99 16.43 -1.47
N LEU A 172 35.19 17.01 -1.60
CA LEU A 172 35.41 18.44 -1.36
C LEU A 172 34.51 19.27 -2.29
N LEU A 173 34.48 18.95 -3.59
CA LEU A 173 33.60 19.63 -4.54
C LEU A 173 32.11 19.41 -4.22
N ALA A 174 31.71 18.23 -3.73
CA ALA A 174 30.33 17.95 -3.33
C ALA A 174 29.85 18.86 -2.19
N TYR A 175 30.62 18.95 -1.09
CA TYR A 175 30.29 19.87 0.00
C TYR A 175 30.43 21.33 -0.42
N GLY A 176 31.38 21.64 -1.30
CA GLY A 176 31.43 22.95 -1.94
C GLY A 176 30.19 23.24 -2.80
N THR A 177 29.54 22.23 -3.41
CA THR A 177 28.26 22.42 -4.11
C THR A 177 27.13 22.65 -3.12
N VAL A 178 27.06 21.92 -2.01
CA VAL A 178 26.12 22.21 -0.91
C VAL A 178 26.26 23.67 -0.47
N SER A 179 27.51 24.14 -0.28
CA SER A 179 27.80 25.53 0.09
C SER A 179 27.24 26.52 -0.94
N GLN A 180 27.48 26.27 -2.23
CA GLN A 180 27.05 27.18 -3.29
C GLN A 180 25.55 27.13 -3.59
N LEU A 181 24.89 26.00 -3.36
CA LEU A 181 23.44 25.91 -3.43
C LEU A 181 22.80 26.70 -2.29
N GLY A 182 23.40 26.69 -1.09
CA GLY A 182 23.01 27.60 -0.01
C GLY A 182 23.18 29.07 -0.39
N PHE A 183 24.28 29.42 -1.07
CA PHE A 183 24.50 30.78 -1.58
C PHE A 183 23.44 31.17 -2.62
N LEU A 184 23.18 30.31 -3.60
CA LEU A 184 22.12 30.51 -4.60
C LEU A 184 20.74 30.66 -3.93
N MET A 185 20.45 29.86 -2.91
CA MET A 185 19.19 29.92 -2.17
C MET A 185 19.00 31.29 -1.49
N VAL A 186 20.07 31.84 -0.91
CA VAL A 186 20.03 33.17 -0.28
C VAL A 186 19.82 34.27 -1.31
N VAL A 187 20.59 34.27 -2.41
CA VAL A 187 20.57 35.38 -3.38
C VAL A 187 19.31 35.35 -4.24
N LEU A 188 19.01 34.23 -4.92
CA LEU A 188 17.79 34.12 -5.74
C LEU A 188 16.51 34.11 -4.92
N GLY A 189 16.60 33.68 -3.66
CA GLY A 189 15.47 33.63 -2.74
C GLY A 189 15.23 34.93 -1.99
N TYR A 190 16.05 35.97 -2.14
CA TYR A 190 15.88 37.20 -1.36
C TYR A 190 14.59 37.96 -1.75
N GLY A 191 14.30 38.03 -3.05
CA GLY A 191 13.04 38.58 -3.58
C GLY A 191 13.12 40.04 -4.05
N THR A 192 14.30 40.58 -4.35
CA THR A 192 14.46 41.91 -4.94
C THR A 192 15.09 41.85 -6.33
N GLN A 193 14.87 42.90 -7.12
CA GLN A 193 15.33 42.99 -8.50
C GLN A 193 16.86 42.85 -8.64
N ASP A 194 17.64 43.54 -7.82
CA ASP A 194 19.11 43.46 -7.86
C ASP A 194 19.62 42.07 -7.47
N ALA A 195 19.04 41.48 -6.42
CA ALA A 195 19.38 40.14 -5.99
C ALA A 195 18.99 39.08 -7.05
N ALA A 196 17.89 39.28 -7.77
CA ALA A 196 17.46 38.42 -8.87
C ALA A 196 18.46 38.43 -10.05
N LEU A 197 18.93 39.61 -10.48
CA LEU A 197 19.96 39.74 -11.51
C LEU A 197 21.27 39.04 -11.09
N ALA A 198 21.78 39.38 -9.91
CA ALA A 198 22.99 38.80 -9.37
C ALA A 198 22.86 37.28 -9.17
N GLY A 199 21.67 36.82 -8.74
CA GLY A 199 21.33 35.42 -8.55
C GLY A 199 21.34 34.60 -9.84
N LEU A 200 20.82 35.14 -10.94
CA LEU A 200 20.87 34.49 -12.25
C LEU A 200 22.30 34.41 -12.79
N ALA A 201 23.08 35.50 -12.64
CA ALA A 201 24.51 35.49 -12.97
C ALA A 201 25.27 34.44 -12.13
N LEU A 202 24.94 34.31 -10.84
CA LEU A 202 25.52 33.32 -9.94
C LEU A 202 25.13 31.89 -10.35
N LEU A 203 23.89 31.68 -10.78
CA LEU A 203 23.37 30.39 -11.24
C LEU A 203 24.14 29.91 -12.48
N LEU A 204 24.34 30.80 -13.45
CA LEU A 204 25.13 30.56 -14.66
C LEU A 204 26.59 30.29 -14.29
N SER A 205 27.20 31.18 -13.49
CA SER A 205 28.57 31.04 -13.03
C SER A 205 28.82 29.67 -12.38
N HIS A 206 27.94 29.28 -11.45
CA HIS A 206 27.99 27.98 -10.79
C HIS A 206 27.92 26.81 -11.76
N ALA A 207 27.04 26.87 -12.75
CA ALA A 207 26.92 25.81 -13.75
C ALA A 207 28.24 25.63 -14.53
N LEU A 208 28.90 26.74 -14.90
CA LEU A 208 30.17 26.72 -15.62
C LEU A 208 31.32 26.20 -14.74
N PHE A 209 31.59 26.86 -13.60
CA PHE A 209 32.76 26.51 -12.80
C PHE A 209 32.65 25.13 -12.15
N LYS A 210 31.47 24.69 -11.69
CA LYS A 210 31.34 23.35 -11.10
C LYS A 210 31.48 22.26 -12.14
N SER A 211 30.89 22.43 -13.32
CA SER A 211 31.06 21.47 -14.41
C SER A 211 32.55 21.32 -14.75
N ALA A 212 33.26 22.44 -14.93
CA ALA A 212 34.68 22.44 -15.20
C ALA A 212 35.48 21.73 -14.09
N LEU A 213 35.23 22.05 -12.82
CA LEU A 213 35.96 21.46 -11.69
C LEU A 213 35.69 19.96 -11.52
N PHE A 214 34.45 19.49 -11.69
CA PHE A 214 34.18 18.05 -11.64
C PHE A 214 34.85 17.31 -12.80
N LEU A 215 34.84 17.88 -14.01
CA LEU A 215 35.54 17.29 -15.15
C LEU A 215 37.06 17.27 -14.94
N VAL A 216 37.64 18.34 -14.39
CA VAL A 216 39.06 18.38 -13.98
C VAL A 216 39.38 17.23 -13.01
N VAL A 217 38.59 17.07 -11.95
CA VAL A 217 38.77 15.96 -11.00
C VAL A 217 38.61 14.61 -11.67
N GLY A 218 37.68 14.48 -12.62
CA GLY A 218 37.50 13.26 -13.40
C GLY A 218 38.71 12.88 -14.24
N ILE A 219 39.36 13.85 -14.87
CA ILE A 219 40.61 13.64 -15.62
C ILE A 219 41.74 13.23 -14.68
N ILE A 220 41.87 13.89 -13.52
CA ILE A 220 42.87 13.54 -12.49
C ILE A 220 42.66 12.10 -12.01
N ASP A 221 41.44 11.73 -11.62
CA ASP A 221 41.08 10.39 -11.12
C ASP A 221 41.36 9.32 -12.18
N HIS A 222 41.04 9.59 -13.45
CA HIS A 222 41.28 8.67 -14.55
C HIS A 222 42.78 8.48 -14.85
N GLN A 223 43.59 9.53 -14.81
CA GLN A 223 45.02 9.44 -15.15
C GLN A 223 45.88 8.93 -13.99
N LEU A 224 45.54 9.29 -12.75
CA LEU A 224 46.35 8.96 -11.57
C LEU A 224 45.80 7.77 -10.76
N SER A 225 44.57 7.31 -11.02
CA SER A 225 43.85 6.31 -10.20
C SER A 225 43.74 6.68 -8.71
N THR A 226 43.98 7.95 -8.38
CA THR A 226 43.79 8.53 -7.05
C THR A 226 43.28 9.96 -7.21
N ARG A 227 42.48 10.37 -6.24
CA ARG A 227 41.95 11.72 -6.09
C ARG A 227 42.09 12.24 -4.66
N ASP A 228 42.94 11.59 -3.87
CA ASP A 228 43.24 12.01 -2.51
C ASP A 228 44.26 13.15 -2.52
N LEU A 229 43.88 14.25 -1.90
CA LEU A 229 44.70 15.45 -1.72
C LEU A 229 46.02 15.18 -0.99
N ARG A 230 46.17 14.06 -0.30
CA ARG A 230 47.39 13.69 0.43
C ARG A 230 48.40 12.93 -0.43
N GLU A 231 47.98 12.42 -1.59
CA GLU A 231 48.80 11.59 -2.48
C GLU A 231 49.26 12.34 -3.73
N ILE A 232 48.57 13.44 -4.10
CA ILE A 232 48.86 14.20 -5.32
C ILE A 232 49.87 15.32 -5.02
N SER A 233 50.96 15.39 -5.78
CA SER A 233 51.99 16.43 -5.70
C SER A 233 52.63 16.71 -7.06
N GLY A 234 52.89 17.98 -7.39
CA GLY A 234 53.65 18.36 -8.59
C GLY A 234 52.88 18.35 -9.92
N LEU A 235 51.55 18.17 -9.89
CA LEU A 235 50.72 18.07 -11.09
C LEU A 235 50.68 19.36 -11.91
N GLY A 236 50.71 20.54 -11.27
CA GLY A 236 50.55 21.83 -11.97
C GLY A 236 51.62 22.10 -13.04
N ARG A 237 52.85 21.60 -12.83
CA ARG A 237 53.94 21.73 -13.81
C ARG A 237 53.82 20.75 -14.97
N GLN A 238 53.22 19.58 -14.74
CA GLN A 238 53.07 18.51 -15.74
C GLN A 238 51.80 18.68 -16.59
N ALA A 239 50.76 19.32 -16.05
CA ALA A 239 49.47 19.52 -16.70
C ALA A 239 49.04 21.00 -16.70
N PRO A 240 49.78 21.92 -17.35
CA PRO A 240 49.54 23.35 -17.25
C PRO A 240 48.16 23.77 -17.77
N ALA A 241 47.67 23.19 -18.88
CA ALA A 241 46.34 23.51 -19.40
C ALA A 241 45.22 23.15 -18.41
N LEU A 242 45.34 21.99 -17.76
CA LEU A 242 44.38 21.52 -16.76
C LEU A 242 44.43 22.38 -15.48
N ALA A 243 45.64 22.74 -15.05
CA ALA A 243 45.87 23.61 -13.90
C ALA A 243 45.27 25.01 -14.13
N THR A 244 45.51 25.60 -15.31
CA THR A 244 44.94 26.91 -15.67
C THR A 244 43.42 26.87 -15.71
N ALA A 245 42.82 25.86 -16.35
CA ALA A 245 41.36 25.72 -16.38
C ALA A 245 40.75 25.59 -14.98
N ALA A 246 41.41 24.83 -14.10
CA ALA A 246 41.00 24.68 -12.71
C ALA A 246 41.15 25.99 -11.92
N ILE A 247 42.27 26.71 -12.07
CA ILE A 247 42.51 27.99 -11.40
C ILE A 247 41.48 29.02 -11.84
N VAL A 248 41.19 29.14 -13.14
CA VAL A 248 40.16 30.03 -13.67
C VAL A 248 38.77 29.68 -13.11
N SER A 249 38.44 28.39 -13.04
CA SER A 249 37.16 27.94 -12.49
C SER A 249 37.05 28.23 -10.98
N ILE A 250 38.12 28.05 -10.21
CA ILE A 250 38.16 28.43 -8.80
C ILE A 250 38.11 29.94 -8.63
N ALA A 251 38.80 30.70 -9.48
CA ALA A 251 38.75 32.16 -9.50
C ALA A 251 37.32 32.66 -9.73
N SER A 252 36.58 32.02 -10.63
CA SER A 252 35.15 32.27 -10.83
C SER A 252 34.31 31.92 -9.60
N MET A 253 34.51 30.73 -9.02
CA MET A 253 33.80 30.31 -7.80
C MET A 253 34.06 31.25 -6.60
N VAL A 254 35.26 31.80 -6.48
CA VAL A 254 35.63 32.72 -5.39
C VAL A 254 35.19 34.16 -5.68
N GLY A 255 34.99 34.52 -6.95
CA GLY A 255 34.63 35.85 -7.41
C GLY A 255 35.84 36.74 -7.62
N ILE A 256 36.70 36.38 -8.58
CA ILE A 256 37.89 37.15 -8.99
C ILE A 256 37.69 37.72 -10.40
N ILE A 257 38.01 38.99 -10.61
CA ILE A 257 37.96 39.67 -11.91
C ILE A 257 38.95 39.02 -12.91
N PRO A 258 38.62 38.82 -14.21
CA PRO A 258 37.39 39.19 -14.93
C PRO A 258 36.44 38.01 -15.20
N THR A 259 36.04 37.25 -14.16
CA THR A 259 35.11 36.12 -14.34
C THR A 259 33.65 36.51 -14.13
N VAL A 260 32.70 35.75 -14.72
CA VAL A 260 31.26 35.91 -14.44
C VAL A 260 30.92 35.71 -12.95
N GLY A 261 31.69 34.91 -12.23
CA GLY A 261 31.52 34.76 -10.78
C GLY A 261 31.88 36.00 -9.98
N PHE A 262 32.79 36.85 -10.47
CA PHE A 262 33.03 38.17 -9.87
C PHE A 262 31.80 39.06 -10.00
N VAL A 263 31.27 39.18 -11.23
CA VAL A 263 30.06 39.97 -11.53
C VAL A 263 28.88 39.54 -10.66
N ALA A 264 28.63 38.24 -10.59
CA ALA A 264 27.55 37.67 -9.79
C ALA A 264 27.72 37.93 -8.29
N LYS A 265 28.93 37.73 -7.75
CA LYS A 265 29.18 37.86 -6.31
C LYS A 265 29.22 39.32 -5.86
N GLU A 266 29.81 40.20 -6.66
CA GLU A 266 29.85 41.64 -6.39
C GLU A 266 28.42 42.22 -6.43
N GLY A 267 27.63 41.90 -7.44
CA GLY A 267 26.22 42.29 -7.52
C GLY A 267 25.39 41.76 -6.34
N ALA A 268 25.61 40.50 -5.93
CA ALA A 268 24.91 39.92 -4.78
C ALA A 268 25.30 40.60 -3.46
N LEU A 269 26.57 40.97 -3.28
CA LEU A 269 27.02 41.69 -2.09
C LEU A 269 26.49 43.12 -2.05
N ALA A 270 26.43 43.81 -3.20
CA ALA A 270 25.85 45.15 -3.31
C ALA A 270 24.35 45.11 -2.97
N ALA A 271 23.57 44.26 -3.64
CA ALA A 271 22.13 44.12 -3.41
C ALA A 271 21.78 43.84 -1.94
N LEU A 272 22.50 42.93 -1.28
CA LEU A 272 22.26 42.60 0.12
C LEU A 272 22.76 43.69 1.09
N LEU A 273 23.77 44.46 0.69
CA LEU A 273 24.27 45.58 1.47
C LEU A 273 23.28 46.74 1.47
N ASP A 274 22.72 47.09 0.31
CA ASP A 274 21.73 48.17 0.18
C ASP A 274 20.49 47.87 1.04
N GLU A 275 20.02 46.63 0.99
CA GLU A 275 18.93 46.14 1.83
C GLU A 275 19.27 46.18 3.33
N ALA A 276 20.49 45.80 3.72
CA ALA A 276 20.94 45.85 5.10
C ALA A 276 21.05 47.30 5.62
N LEU A 277 21.58 48.21 4.80
CA LEU A 277 21.71 49.63 5.14
C LEU A 277 20.35 50.34 5.15
N GLY A 278 19.43 49.93 4.31
CA GLY A 278 18.05 50.39 4.28
C GLY A 278 17.17 49.89 5.43
N GLY A 279 17.72 49.05 6.32
CA GLY A 279 17.08 48.64 7.58
C GLY A 279 16.49 47.23 7.59
N SER A 280 16.68 46.42 6.54
CA SER A 280 16.20 45.03 6.49
C SER A 280 17.02 44.12 7.42
N VAL A 281 16.36 43.54 8.42
CA VAL A 281 16.98 42.53 9.31
C VAL A 281 17.41 41.29 8.52
N TRP A 282 16.58 40.84 7.58
CA TRP A 282 16.90 39.70 6.72
C TRP A 282 17.99 40.03 5.71
N GLY A 283 18.07 41.29 5.23
CA GLY A 283 19.19 41.79 4.44
C GLY A 283 20.52 41.67 5.17
N LEU A 284 20.56 42.11 6.44
CA LEU A 284 21.76 41.97 7.28
C LEU A 284 22.13 40.49 7.52
N ILE A 285 21.16 39.63 7.84
CA ILE A 285 21.39 38.20 8.05
C ILE A 285 21.94 37.54 6.77
N ALA A 286 21.34 37.85 5.61
CA ALA A 286 21.78 37.36 4.31
C ALA A 286 23.20 37.82 3.99
N LEU A 287 23.50 39.11 4.17
CA LEU A 287 24.83 39.68 3.95
C LEU A 287 25.88 38.98 4.82
N LEU A 288 25.64 38.84 6.13
CA LEU A 288 26.56 38.18 7.05
C LEU A 288 26.79 36.71 6.68
N ALA A 289 25.73 35.99 6.31
CA ALA A 289 25.83 34.61 5.86
C ALA A 289 26.64 34.48 4.57
N VAL A 290 26.40 35.35 3.58
CA VAL A 290 27.12 35.38 2.31
C VAL A 290 28.60 35.74 2.51
N VAL A 291 28.91 36.72 3.36
CA VAL A 291 30.29 37.11 3.69
C VAL A 291 31.04 35.95 4.34
N ALA A 292 30.47 35.37 5.41
CA ALA A 292 31.10 34.26 6.12
C ALA A 292 31.23 32.99 5.25
N GLY A 293 30.21 32.67 4.45
CA GLY A 293 30.27 31.56 3.50
C GLY A 293 31.26 31.81 2.35
N SER A 294 31.43 33.06 1.93
CA SER A 294 32.41 33.46 0.92
C SER A 294 33.84 33.31 1.40
N VAL A 295 34.11 33.59 2.66
CA VAL A 295 35.40 33.31 3.32
C VAL A 295 35.72 31.82 3.26
N LEU A 296 34.75 30.96 3.60
CA LEU A 296 34.90 29.51 3.50
C LEU A 296 35.11 29.05 2.05
N THR A 297 34.41 29.67 1.10
CA THR A 297 34.54 29.41 -0.34
C THR A 297 35.94 29.71 -0.85
N ALA A 298 36.50 30.87 -0.49
CA ALA A 298 37.88 31.21 -0.78
C ALA A 298 38.86 30.20 -0.15
N ALA A 299 38.66 29.85 1.13
CA ALA A 299 39.53 28.91 1.83
C ALA A 299 39.55 27.52 1.20
N TYR A 300 38.38 26.91 0.90
CA TYR A 300 38.34 25.58 0.29
C TYR A 300 38.71 25.61 -1.20
N GLY A 301 38.50 26.74 -1.89
CA GLY A 301 38.95 26.95 -3.26
C GLY A 301 40.48 26.96 -3.36
N ILE A 302 41.14 27.72 -2.49
CA ILE A 302 42.62 27.72 -2.36
C ILE A 302 43.11 26.32 -1.98
N ARG A 303 42.43 25.65 -1.04
CA ARG A 303 42.75 24.27 -0.67
C ARG A 303 42.68 23.29 -1.84
N PHE A 304 41.69 23.43 -2.73
CA PHE A 304 41.57 22.61 -3.93
C PHE A 304 42.76 22.82 -4.87
N VAL A 305 43.09 24.08 -5.19
CA VAL A 305 44.22 24.41 -6.09
C VAL A 305 45.54 23.94 -5.49
N TRP A 306 45.80 24.28 -4.22
CA TRP A 306 47.00 23.85 -3.52
C TRP A 306 47.10 22.32 -3.44
N GLY A 307 45.98 21.68 -3.10
CA GLY A 307 45.90 20.26 -2.89
C GLY A 307 46.09 19.43 -4.17
N ALA A 308 45.53 19.88 -5.29
CA ALA A 308 45.62 19.17 -6.58
C ALA A 308 46.88 19.51 -7.38
N PHE A 309 47.32 20.78 -7.41
CA PHE A 309 48.31 21.24 -8.39
C PHE A 309 49.65 21.69 -7.80
N TRP A 310 49.74 21.96 -6.49
CA TRP A 310 50.97 22.43 -5.87
C TRP A 310 52.03 21.33 -5.70
N THR A 311 53.30 21.73 -5.56
CA THR A 311 54.40 20.81 -5.23
C THR A 311 54.61 20.79 -3.72
N LYS A 312 54.35 19.65 -3.08
CA LYS A 312 54.45 19.47 -1.62
C LYS A 312 55.81 18.88 -1.27
N ARG A 313 56.44 19.38 -0.20
CA ARG A 313 57.82 19.02 0.18
C ARG A 313 57.97 17.55 0.58
N ASP A 314 56.98 16.99 1.27
CA ASP A 314 57.04 15.66 1.87
C ASP A 314 56.33 14.56 1.06
N ILE A 315 55.89 14.87 -0.17
CA ILE A 315 55.14 13.94 -1.04
C ILE A 315 55.81 13.89 -2.41
N VAL A 316 56.21 12.69 -2.83
CA VAL A 316 56.83 12.42 -4.13
C VAL A 316 55.89 12.89 -5.25
N ALA A 317 56.46 13.56 -6.27
CA ALA A 317 55.69 14.03 -7.40
C ALA A 317 55.08 12.84 -8.17
N VAL A 318 53.79 12.97 -8.53
CA VAL A 318 53.11 11.95 -9.34
C VAL A 318 53.66 11.94 -10.77
N SER A 319 53.68 10.77 -11.42
CA SER A 319 53.90 10.69 -12.88
C SER A 319 52.59 10.99 -13.59
N TRP A 320 52.59 11.93 -14.54
CA TRP A 320 51.39 12.33 -15.29
C TRP A 320 51.38 11.73 -16.71
N PRO A 321 50.54 10.71 -16.98
CA PRO A 321 50.26 10.29 -18.34
C PRO A 321 49.43 11.37 -19.06
N ALA A 322 49.96 11.93 -20.14
CA ALA A 322 49.29 13.02 -20.84
C ALA A 322 47.95 12.53 -21.46
N PRO A 323 46.79 13.10 -21.05
CA PRO A 323 45.51 12.79 -21.69
C PRO A 323 45.45 13.38 -23.11
N SER A 324 44.55 12.85 -23.94
CA SER A 324 44.29 13.43 -25.26
C SER A 324 43.74 14.86 -25.15
N ALA A 325 44.06 15.71 -26.14
CA ALA A 325 43.60 17.10 -26.16
C ALA A 325 42.06 17.22 -26.10
N GLY A 326 41.35 16.32 -26.78
CA GLY A 326 39.89 16.25 -26.74
C GLY A 326 39.32 15.91 -25.35
N PHE A 327 40.07 15.22 -24.50
CA PHE A 327 39.63 14.92 -23.14
C PHE A 327 39.78 16.13 -22.21
N VAL A 328 40.78 16.99 -22.44
CA VAL A 328 41.04 18.22 -21.66
C VAL A 328 40.24 19.42 -22.17
N SER A 329 39.78 19.41 -23.43
CA SER A 329 39.09 20.54 -24.03
C SER A 329 37.80 20.94 -23.30
N ALA A 330 37.02 19.97 -22.80
CA ALA A 330 35.74 20.24 -22.15
C ALA A 330 35.86 21.18 -20.93
N PRO A 331 36.68 20.89 -19.89
CA PRO A 331 36.86 21.83 -18.78
C PRO A 331 37.53 23.15 -19.19
N VAL A 332 38.40 23.14 -20.21
CA VAL A 332 39.03 24.37 -20.74
C VAL A 332 37.99 25.29 -21.38
N ILE A 333 37.10 24.76 -22.22
CA ILE A 333 36.03 25.53 -22.85
C ILE A 333 35.13 26.16 -21.79
N LEU A 334 34.74 25.40 -20.76
CA LEU A 334 33.91 25.92 -19.67
C LEU A 334 34.62 27.02 -18.86
N ALA A 335 35.92 26.87 -18.62
CA ALA A 335 36.73 27.91 -17.96
C ALA A 335 36.83 29.19 -18.83
N ILE A 336 37.02 29.04 -20.15
CA ILE A 336 37.02 30.17 -21.09
C ILE A 336 35.66 30.86 -21.12
N LEU A 337 34.56 30.10 -21.18
CA LEU A 337 33.21 30.67 -21.12
C LEU A 337 32.96 31.41 -19.80
N SER A 338 33.52 30.92 -18.69
CA SER A 338 33.44 31.62 -17.41
C SER A 338 34.21 32.95 -17.39
N LEU A 339 35.30 33.08 -18.15
CA LEU A 339 36.02 34.36 -18.33
C LEU A 339 35.28 35.27 -19.32
N GLY A 340 34.89 34.73 -20.48
CA GLY A 340 34.13 35.45 -21.49
C GLY A 340 32.81 35.99 -20.96
N GLY A 341 32.13 35.25 -20.09
CA GLY A 341 30.91 35.68 -19.41
C GLY A 341 31.10 36.91 -18.50
N GLY A 342 32.29 37.14 -17.96
CA GLY A 342 32.60 38.37 -17.23
C GLY A 342 32.60 39.59 -18.16
N PHE A 343 33.31 39.50 -19.29
CA PHE A 343 33.31 40.57 -20.31
C PHE A 343 31.94 40.75 -20.98
N ALA A 344 31.17 39.67 -21.09
CA ALA A 344 29.81 39.69 -21.62
C ALA A 344 28.74 40.08 -20.58
N ALA A 345 29.12 40.61 -19.41
CA ALA A 345 28.17 41.03 -18.38
C ALA A 345 27.03 41.92 -18.89
N PRO A 346 27.25 42.93 -19.76
CA PRO A 346 26.15 43.73 -20.32
C PRO A 346 25.17 42.93 -21.18
N LEU A 347 25.62 41.87 -21.85
CA LEU A 347 24.73 40.98 -22.62
C LEU A 347 23.90 40.09 -21.68
N LEU A 348 24.52 39.62 -20.59
CA LEU A 348 23.84 38.84 -19.56
C LEU A 348 22.81 39.69 -18.82
N ASP A 349 23.12 40.97 -18.57
CA ASP A 349 22.21 41.94 -17.98
C ASP A 349 20.89 42.05 -18.77
N VAL A 350 21.00 42.30 -20.08
CA VAL A 350 19.84 42.39 -20.98
C VAL A 350 19.07 41.07 -21.02
N ALA A 351 19.76 39.93 -20.98
CA ALA A 351 19.11 38.61 -21.00
C ALA A 351 18.37 38.28 -19.68
N PHE A 352 18.83 38.78 -18.54
CA PHE A 352 18.31 38.46 -17.21
C PHE A 352 17.30 39.49 -16.68
N THR A 353 17.34 40.72 -17.20
CA THR A 353 16.43 41.81 -16.83
C THR A 353 14.94 41.44 -16.89
N PRO A 354 14.42 40.74 -17.92
CA PRO A 354 12.99 40.39 -17.98
C PRO A 354 12.51 39.58 -16.79
N TYR A 355 13.35 38.71 -16.22
CA TYR A 355 13.02 37.97 -15.00
C TYR A 355 13.17 38.85 -13.76
N ALA A 356 14.25 39.62 -13.68
CA ALA A 356 14.51 40.45 -12.50
C ALA A 356 13.42 41.51 -12.26
N GLN A 357 12.83 42.05 -13.33
CA GLN A 357 11.72 43.00 -13.27
C GLN A 357 10.42 42.42 -12.70
N LEU A 358 10.31 41.10 -12.55
CA LEU A 358 9.18 40.48 -11.85
C LEU A 358 9.24 40.72 -10.34
N ALA A 359 10.44 40.92 -9.79
CA ALA A 359 10.64 41.19 -8.38
C ALA A 359 10.58 42.71 -8.09
N PRO A 360 10.13 43.11 -6.89
CA PRO A 360 10.14 44.51 -6.49
C PRO A 360 11.58 45.07 -6.41
N ALA A 361 11.70 46.39 -6.57
CA ALA A 361 12.99 47.08 -6.52
C ALA A 361 13.68 46.96 -5.14
N ALA A 362 12.89 46.93 -4.06
CA ALA A 362 13.37 46.74 -2.69
C ALA A 362 12.31 46.02 -1.85
N THR A 363 12.72 45.49 -0.70
CA THR A 363 11.79 44.90 0.28
C THR A 363 10.78 45.94 0.79
N SER A 364 9.53 45.55 1.03
CA SER A 364 8.53 46.41 1.66
C SER A 364 9.04 47.11 2.94
N GLY A 365 9.01 48.45 2.93
CA GLY A 365 9.50 49.29 4.04
C GLY A 365 10.96 49.72 3.92
N VAL A 366 11.69 49.28 2.90
CA VAL A 366 13.06 49.70 2.57
C VAL A 366 13.03 50.71 1.42
N PRO A 367 13.82 51.81 1.47
CA PRO A 367 13.92 52.74 0.34
C PRO A 367 14.44 52.03 -0.92
N ALA A 368 13.80 52.28 -2.06
CA ALA A 368 14.30 51.76 -3.34
C ALA A 368 15.68 52.36 -3.67
N PRO A 369 16.58 51.59 -4.29
CA PRO A 369 17.87 52.11 -4.75
C PRO A 369 17.70 53.30 -5.70
N GLU A 370 18.59 54.30 -5.59
CA GLU A 370 18.58 55.50 -6.46
C GLU A 370 19.11 55.22 -7.88
N HIS A 371 19.67 54.03 -8.11
CA HIS A 371 20.21 53.60 -9.40
C HIS A 371 19.40 52.43 -9.98
N PRO A 372 19.34 52.30 -11.31
CA PRO A 372 18.76 51.11 -11.93
C PRO A 372 19.58 49.86 -11.58
N ALA A 373 18.93 48.71 -11.53
CA ALA A 373 19.57 47.41 -11.40
C ALA A 373 20.39 47.08 -12.66
N TYR A 374 21.67 46.76 -12.53
CA TYR A 374 22.50 46.34 -13.66
C TYR A 374 23.64 45.38 -13.27
N LEU A 375 24.10 44.56 -14.23
CA LEU A 375 25.31 43.75 -14.13
C LEU A 375 26.46 44.38 -14.91
N ALA A 376 27.54 44.76 -14.22
CA ALA A 376 28.78 45.21 -14.84
C ALA A 376 29.97 44.31 -14.48
N LEU A 377 30.99 44.30 -15.35
CA LEU A 377 32.27 43.68 -15.03
C LEU A 377 33.00 44.42 -13.90
N TRP A 378 32.74 45.71 -13.75
CA TRP A 378 33.41 46.57 -12.79
C TRP A 378 32.46 47.70 -12.35
N HIS A 379 32.18 47.77 -11.05
CA HIS A 379 31.27 48.75 -10.47
C HIS A 379 31.99 49.97 -9.86
N GLY A 380 33.33 49.97 -9.82
CA GLY A 380 34.12 51.03 -9.17
C GLY A 380 34.59 50.64 -7.78
N PHE A 381 35.06 51.62 -6.99
CA PHE A 381 35.53 51.41 -5.62
C PHE A 381 34.38 51.41 -4.62
N GLU A 382 33.40 50.54 -4.84
CA GLU A 382 32.21 50.39 -3.99
C GLU A 382 32.52 49.59 -2.70
N PRO A 383 31.73 49.76 -1.62
CA PRO A 383 31.88 48.96 -0.40
C PRO A 383 31.84 47.45 -0.66
N ALA A 384 31.02 47.00 -1.62
CA ALA A 384 30.92 45.61 -2.03
C ALA A 384 32.27 45.02 -2.50
N LEU A 385 33.09 45.80 -3.21
CA LEU A 385 34.43 45.39 -3.64
C LEU A 385 35.35 45.14 -2.44
N TRP A 386 35.34 46.05 -1.45
CA TRP A 386 36.14 45.91 -0.24
C TRP A 386 35.72 44.70 0.60
N ILE A 387 34.42 44.44 0.71
CA ILE A 387 33.91 43.22 1.33
C ILE A 387 34.41 41.98 0.58
N SER A 388 34.34 41.99 -0.76
CA SER A 388 34.82 40.88 -1.59
C SER A 388 36.32 40.61 -1.37
N LEU A 389 37.17 41.63 -1.45
CA LEU A 389 38.60 41.54 -1.17
C LEU A 389 38.87 41.04 0.26
N GLY A 390 38.12 41.55 1.24
CA GLY A 390 38.17 41.10 2.63
C GLY A 390 37.85 39.61 2.77
N THR A 391 36.82 39.10 2.07
CA THR A 391 36.45 37.69 2.11
C THR A 391 37.54 36.78 1.53
N ILE A 392 38.21 37.23 0.47
CA ILE A 392 39.31 36.50 -0.17
C ILE A 392 40.54 36.47 0.74
N ALA A 393 40.92 37.62 1.31
CA ALA A 393 42.05 37.74 2.21
C ALA A 393 41.86 36.89 3.48
N LEU A 394 40.68 37.00 4.11
CA LEU A 394 40.36 36.20 5.30
C LEU A 394 40.26 34.70 4.97
N GLY A 395 39.76 34.35 3.78
CA GLY A 395 39.74 32.96 3.30
C GLY A 395 41.14 32.38 3.11
N ALA A 396 42.08 33.16 2.57
CA ALA A 396 43.49 32.76 2.46
C ALA A 396 44.13 32.54 3.83
N VAL A 397 43.87 33.44 4.78
CA VAL A 397 44.32 33.29 6.18
C VAL A 397 43.73 32.02 6.81
N LEU A 398 42.43 31.78 6.64
CA LEU A 398 41.76 30.58 7.15
C LEU A 398 42.31 29.29 6.53
N PHE A 399 42.62 29.30 5.22
CA PHE A 399 43.30 28.18 4.57
C PHE A 399 44.65 27.87 5.22
N VAL A 400 45.47 28.89 5.51
CA VAL A 400 46.78 28.69 6.15
C VAL A 400 46.64 28.02 7.54
N PHE A 401 45.64 28.42 8.33
CA PHE A 401 45.38 27.78 9.64
C PHE A 401 44.89 26.34 9.50
N THR A 402 43.97 26.08 8.58
CA THR A 402 43.42 24.72 8.36
C THR A 402 44.45 23.77 7.73
N ALA A 403 45.35 24.29 6.89
CA ALA A 403 46.49 23.54 6.36
C ALA A 403 47.45 23.06 7.46
N ARG A 404 47.57 23.81 8.57
CA ARG A 404 48.34 23.42 9.77
C ARG A 404 47.63 22.42 10.69
N GLY A 405 46.45 21.93 10.30
CA GLY A 405 45.72 20.88 11.03
C GLY A 405 44.71 21.39 12.08
N VAL A 406 44.54 22.71 12.20
CA VAL A 406 43.52 23.32 13.07
C VAL A 406 42.12 23.01 12.53
N GLY A 407 41.18 22.61 13.41
CA GLY A 407 39.77 22.40 13.04
C GLY A 407 39.41 21.00 12.52
N ARG A 408 40.31 20.01 12.60
CA ARG A 408 40.01 18.62 12.16
C ARG A 408 39.04 17.85 13.09
N ARG A 409 38.92 18.23 14.36
CA ARG A 409 38.04 17.55 15.34
C ARG A 409 36.57 17.75 14.98
N ARG A 410 35.75 16.69 15.14
CA ARG A 410 34.30 16.79 14.98
C ARG A 410 33.70 17.56 16.15
N VAL A 411 32.77 18.47 15.85
CA VAL A 411 32.05 19.25 16.87
C VAL A 411 30.93 18.41 17.50
N LEU A 412 30.23 17.60 16.71
CA LEU A 412 29.17 16.71 17.16
C LEU A 412 29.57 15.23 17.05
N PRO A 413 29.02 14.36 17.92
CA PRO A 413 29.35 12.93 17.92
C PRO A 413 28.66 12.14 16.80
N PHE A 414 27.60 12.69 16.19
CA PHE A 414 26.83 12.06 15.12
C PHE A 414 26.82 12.92 13.84
N THR A 415 26.53 12.29 12.71
CA THR A 415 26.35 12.94 11.40
C THR A 415 24.89 12.93 10.96
N ALA A 416 24.53 13.76 9.98
CA ALA A 416 23.20 13.74 9.38
C ALA A 416 22.84 12.37 8.76
N VAL A 417 23.83 11.63 8.24
CA VAL A 417 23.64 10.26 7.75
C VAL A 417 23.30 9.30 8.90
N ASP A 418 23.88 9.49 10.09
CA ASP A 418 23.56 8.67 11.27
C ASP A 418 22.13 8.91 11.76
N ALA A 419 21.67 10.17 11.73
CA ALA A 419 20.28 10.53 12.03
C ALA A 419 19.30 9.89 11.04
N TYR A 420 19.60 9.93 9.73
CA TYR A 420 18.84 9.25 8.69
C TYR A 420 18.79 7.72 8.90
N ASN A 421 19.92 7.08 9.20
CA ASN A 421 19.94 5.65 9.49
C ASN A 421 19.21 5.32 10.81
N GLY A 422 19.16 6.26 11.76
CA GLY A 422 18.36 6.15 12.97
C GLY A 422 16.86 6.14 12.67
N SER A 423 16.39 7.06 11.82
CA SER A 423 14.97 7.12 11.45
C SER A 423 14.52 5.88 10.67
N LEU A 424 15.33 5.38 9.73
CA LEU A 424 15.03 4.13 9.03
C LEU A 424 14.91 2.93 9.98
N ARG A 425 15.83 2.80 10.95
CA ARG A 425 15.76 1.74 11.97
C ARG A 425 14.53 1.87 12.86
N MET A 426 14.09 3.10 13.15
CA MET A 426 12.84 3.32 13.89
C MET A 426 11.62 2.86 13.10
N ILE A 427 11.56 3.21 11.80
CA ILE A 427 10.48 2.75 10.91
C ILE A 427 10.44 1.22 10.86
N GLU A 428 11.59 0.57 10.65
CA GLU A 428 11.68 -0.90 10.62
C GLU A 428 11.18 -1.53 11.94
N ARG A 429 11.58 -0.98 13.09
CA ARG A 429 11.11 -1.45 14.40
C ARG A 429 9.61 -1.28 14.57
N LEU A 430 9.06 -0.14 14.15
CA LEU A 430 7.63 0.12 14.19
C LEU A 430 6.86 -0.82 13.26
N SER A 431 7.39 -1.11 12.07
CA SER A 431 6.81 -2.10 11.16
C SER A 431 6.77 -3.48 11.82
N VAL A 432 7.88 -3.95 12.40
CA VAL A 432 7.93 -5.24 13.10
C VAL A 432 6.98 -5.27 14.29
N LEU A 433 6.93 -4.20 15.09
CA LEU A 433 6.00 -4.09 16.22
C LEU A 433 4.55 -4.18 15.75
N THR A 434 4.18 -3.43 14.72
CA THR A 434 2.83 -3.39 14.16
C THR A 434 2.43 -4.75 13.60
N THR A 435 3.30 -5.39 12.81
CA THR A 435 3.06 -6.74 12.30
C THR A 435 2.92 -7.75 13.42
N THR A 436 3.75 -7.69 14.46
CA THR A 436 3.66 -8.60 15.61
C THR A 436 2.38 -8.40 16.42
N LEU A 437 1.90 -7.15 16.54
CA LEU A 437 0.66 -6.83 17.24
C LEU A 437 -0.59 -7.28 16.47
N VAL A 438 -0.63 -7.01 15.17
CA VAL A 438 -1.82 -7.24 14.31
C VAL A 438 -1.84 -8.67 13.74
N GLN A 439 -0.71 -9.19 13.29
CA GLN A 439 -0.60 -10.48 12.58
C GLN A 439 -0.05 -11.59 13.49
N ARG A 440 -0.73 -11.87 14.60
CA ARG A 440 -0.31 -12.89 15.58
C ARG A 440 -0.41 -14.35 15.10
N GLY A 441 -1.10 -14.61 13.98
CA GLY A 441 -1.34 -15.97 13.46
C GLY A 441 -2.34 -16.81 14.28
N SER A 442 -3.04 -16.22 15.24
CA SER A 442 -3.98 -16.90 16.14
C SER A 442 -5.43 -16.61 15.75
N LEU A 443 -6.15 -17.63 15.24
CA LEU A 443 -7.57 -17.53 14.87
C LEU A 443 -8.45 -16.93 15.99
N PRO A 444 -8.34 -17.35 17.27
CA PRO A 444 -9.13 -16.73 18.35
C PRO A 444 -8.91 -15.23 18.51
N VAL A 445 -7.71 -14.72 18.22
CA VAL A 445 -7.42 -13.28 18.30
C VAL A 445 -8.10 -12.55 17.16
N TYR A 446 -7.99 -13.06 15.93
CA TYR A 446 -8.66 -12.46 14.77
C TYR A 446 -10.18 -12.42 14.94
N VAL A 447 -10.78 -13.53 15.40
CA VAL A 447 -12.22 -13.60 15.67
C VAL A 447 -12.61 -12.65 16.80
N ALA A 448 -11.81 -12.56 17.88
CA ALA A 448 -12.07 -11.60 18.95
C ALA A 448 -11.98 -10.14 18.45
N THR A 449 -11.04 -9.82 17.56
CA THR A 449 -10.95 -8.49 16.93
C THR A 449 -12.18 -8.20 16.08
N ILE A 450 -12.65 -9.15 15.27
CA ILE A 450 -13.87 -8.99 14.46
C ILE A 450 -15.07 -8.70 15.37
N PHE A 451 -15.26 -9.49 16.43
CA PHE A 451 -16.35 -9.28 17.37
C PHE A 451 -16.22 -7.98 18.16
N LEU A 452 -15.00 -7.56 18.50
CA LEU A 452 -14.76 -6.29 19.17
C LEU A 452 -15.13 -5.11 18.25
N VAL A 453 -14.76 -5.18 16.97
CA VAL A 453 -15.13 -4.16 15.98
C VAL A 453 -16.65 -4.15 15.76
N LEU A 454 -17.30 -5.31 15.72
CA LEU A 454 -18.76 -5.41 15.63
C LEU A 454 -19.44 -4.74 16.85
N VAL A 455 -19.02 -5.08 18.07
CA VAL A 455 -19.56 -4.48 19.29
C VAL A 455 -19.30 -2.97 19.33
N ALA A 456 -18.11 -2.54 18.96
CA ALA A 456 -17.77 -1.11 18.95
C ALA A 456 -18.58 -0.35 17.89
N GLY A 457 -18.60 -0.82 16.64
CA GLY A 457 -19.33 -0.19 15.54
C GLY A 457 -20.83 -0.17 15.79
N GLU A 458 -21.45 -1.34 15.87
CA GLU A 458 -22.91 -1.46 16.06
C GLU A 458 -23.34 -0.88 17.41
N GLY A 459 -22.56 -1.10 18.48
CA GLY A 459 -22.85 -0.53 19.80
C GLY A 459 -22.81 1.00 19.79
N THR A 460 -21.84 1.62 19.11
CA THR A 460 -21.83 3.09 18.97
C THR A 460 -22.99 3.60 18.13
N ALA A 461 -23.37 2.92 17.05
CA ALA A 461 -24.53 3.28 16.24
C ALA A 461 -25.84 3.18 17.03
N LEU A 462 -26.03 2.09 17.78
CA LEU A 462 -27.21 1.89 18.64
C LEU A 462 -27.30 2.97 19.74
N LEU A 463 -26.18 3.33 20.36
CA LEU A 463 -26.14 4.35 21.42
C LEU A 463 -26.26 5.78 20.89
N ALA A 464 -25.86 6.04 19.64
CA ALA A 464 -25.94 7.36 19.01
C ALA A 464 -27.31 7.64 18.38
N SER A 465 -28.13 6.61 18.14
CA SER A 465 -29.47 6.77 17.57
C SER A 465 -30.44 7.40 18.57
N SER A 466 -31.14 8.46 18.15
CA SER A 466 -32.20 9.12 18.94
C SER A 466 -33.57 8.43 18.83
N ASP A 467 -33.76 7.62 17.79
CA ASP A 467 -35.07 7.08 17.40
C ASP A 467 -35.14 5.60 17.79
N TRP A 468 -35.15 5.35 19.11
CA TRP A 468 -35.34 4.01 19.64
C TRP A 468 -36.82 3.75 19.89
N GLN A 469 -37.38 2.76 19.18
CA GLN A 469 -38.71 2.21 19.45
C GLN A 469 -38.56 0.76 19.90
N ALA A 470 -39.08 0.45 21.08
CA ALA A 470 -39.05 -0.90 21.65
C ALA A 470 -40.48 -1.30 22.02
N ASP A 471 -41.14 -2.03 21.13
CA ASP A 471 -42.40 -2.71 21.43
C ASP A 471 -42.07 -4.16 21.76
N LEU A 472 -42.05 -4.48 23.05
CA LEU A 472 -41.57 -5.77 23.57
C LEU A 472 -42.71 -6.55 24.19
N ASP A 473 -43.21 -7.53 23.44
CA ASP A 473 -44.10 -8.55 23.98
C ASP A 473 -43.32 -9.57 24.82
N ALA A 474 -43.87 -9.94 25.98
CA ALA A 474 -43.25 -10.92 26.87
C ALA A 474 -43.16 -12.33 26.24
N PHE A 475 -44.18 -12.71 25.46
CA PHE A 475 -44.22 -13.93 24.64
C PHE A 475 -45.38 -13.85 23.63
N HIS A 476 -45.21 -14.44 22.46
CA HIS A 476 -46.28 -14.55 21.45
C HIS A 476 -47.08 -15.85 21.62
N THR A 477 -46.40 -16.94 22.00
CA THR A 477 -47.03 -18.23 22.27
C THR A 477 -46.59 -18.77 23.63
N PRO A 478 -47.48 -19.38 24.43
CA PRO A 478 -47.11 -19.93 25.73
C PRO A 478 -45.99 -20.98 25.68
N VAL A 479 -45.80 -21.63 24.53
CA VAL A 479 -44.73 -22.61 24.29
C VAL A 479 -43.33 -21.98 24.41
N GLN A 480 -43.19 -20.69 24.07
CA GLN A 480 -41.92 -19.95 24.21
C GLN A 480 -41.43 -19.92 25.66
N LEU A 481 -42.35 -19.83 26.63
CA LEU A 481 -42.02 -19.83 28.06
C LEU A 481 -41.40 -21.15 28.53
N ALA A 482 -41.66 -22.27 27.84
CA ALA A 482 -41.06 -23.56 28.13
C ALA A 482 -39.76 -23.79 27.33
N VAL A 483 -39.77 -23.46 26.04
CA VAL A 483 -38.65 -23.76 25.13
C VAL A 483 -37.47 -22.82 25.33
N ALA A 484 -37.70 -21.52 25.50
CA ALA A 484 -36.62 -20.54 25.61
C ALA A 484 -35.70 -20.78 26.84
N PRO A 485 -36.22 -21.04 28.07
CA PRO A 485 -35.36 -21.37 29.21
C PRO A 485 -34.53 -22.64 28.98
N VAL A 486 -35.09 -23.65 28.31
CA VAL A 486 -34.38 -24.89 27.98
C VAL A 486 -33.23 -24.61 27.00
N MET A 487 -33.47 -23.79 25.97
CA MET A 487 -32.44 -23.38 25.02
C MET A 487 -31.32 -22.57 25.70
N ILE A 488 -31.68 -21.60 26.56
CA ILE A 488 -30.71 -20.79 27.33
C ILE A 488 -29.87 -21.69 28.23
N ALA A 489 -30.50 -22.58 28.99
CA ALA A 489 -29.79 -23.52 29.86
C ALA A 489 -28.86 -24.44 29.07
N ALA A 490 -29.33 -25.00 27.95
CA ALA A 490 -28.52 -25.85 27.07
C ALA A 490 -27.30 -25.10 26.52
N GLY A 491 -27.48 -23.85 26.07
CA GLY A 491 -26.39 -22.99 25.60
C GLY A 491 -25.35 -22.69 26.68
N VAL A 492 -25.78 -22.31 27.89
CA VAL A 492 -24.87 -22.03 29.02
C VAL A 492 -24.10 -23.28 29.44
N ILE A 493 -24.76 -24.45 29.48
CA ILE A 493 -24.11 -25.72 29.82
C ILE A 493 -23.15 -26.15 28.70
N ALA A 494 -23.48 -25.91 27.43
CA ALA A 494 -22.64 -26.24 26.28
C ALA A 494 -21.27 -25.54 26.35
N VAL A 495 -21.22 -24.27 26.77
CA VAL A 495 -19.97 -23.52 26.95
C VAL A 495 -19.05 -24.15 28.00
N ARG A 496 -19.63 -24.85 29.00
CA ARG A 496 -18.89 -25.53 30.07
C ARG A 496 -18.61 -27.01 29.77
N ALA A 497 -19.06 -27.54 28.64
CA ALA A 497 -18.89 -28.94 28.30
C ALA A 497 -17.41 -29.29 28.11
N ARG A 498 -16.93 -30.34 28.79
CA ARG A 498 -15.53 -30.82 28.65
C ARG A 498 -15.35 -31.92 27.60
N LYS A 499 -16.43 -32.64 27.29
CA LYS A 499 -16.46 -33.70 26.27
C LYS A 499 -17.09 -33.14 24.99
N ARG A 500 -16.46 -33.41 23.85
CA ARG A 500 -16.93 -32.90 22.55
C ARG A 500 -18.35 -33.35 22.22
N TYR A 501 -18.64 -34.62 22.45
CA TYR A 501 -19.97 -35.20 22.21
C TYR A 501 -21.05 -34.51 23.06
N THR A 502 -20.78 -34.27 24.34
CA THR A 502 -21.69 -33.54 25.23
C THR A 502 -21.95 -32.12 24.72
N GLY A 503 -20.92 -31.42 24.24
CA GLY A 503 -21.07 -30.09 23.65
C GLY A 503 -21.96 -30.10 22.41
N VAL A 504 -21.74 -31.03 21.48
CA VAL A 504 -22.56 -31.17 20.26
C VAL A 504 -24.02 -31.44 20.61
N VAL A 505 -24.29 -32.42 21.49
CA VAL A 505 -25.66 -32.77 21.89
C VAL A 505 -26.37 -31.57 22.55
N LEU A 506 -25.69 -30.81 23.40
CA LEU A 506 -26.28 -29.63 24.05
C LEU A 506 -26.59 -28.50 23.05
N VAL A 507 -25.73 -28.31 22.04
CA VAL A 507 -26.03 -27.38 20.94
C VAL A 507 -27.24 -27.88 20.14
N SER A 508 -27.36 -29.19 19.90
CA SER A 508 -28.51 -29.76 19.21
C SER A 508 -29.85 -29.56 19.94
N VAL A 509 -29.85 -29.46 21.27
CA VAL A 509 -31.06 -29.09 22.03
C VAL A 509 -31.55 -27.70 21.63
N THR A 510 -30.65 -26.76 21.33
CA THR A 510 -31.03 -25.43 20.84
C THR A 510 -31.63 -25.49 19.43
N GLY A 511 -31.09 -26.34 18.55
CA GLY A 511 -31.65 -26.58 17.22
C GLY A 511 -33.04 -27.22 17.26
N LEU A 512 -33.27 -28.19 18.15
CA LEU A 512 -34.60 -28.77 18.38
C LEU A 512 -35.57 -27.75 19.00
N GLY A 513 -35.08 -26.85 19.86
CA GLY A 513 -35.87 -25.71 20.34
C GLY A 513 -36.35 -24.81 19.20
N MET A 514 -35.47 -24.51 18.24
CA MET A 514 -35.83 -23.75 17.03
C MET A 514 -36.92 -24.44 16.20
N VAL A 515 -36.92 -25.77 16.10
CA VAL A 515 -38.00 -26.53 15.42
C VAL A 515 -39.36 -26.24 16.04
N VAL A 516 -39.44 -26.26 17.38
CA VAL A 516 -40.69 -25.97 18.09
C VAL A 516 -41.11 -24.51 17.90
N LEU A 517 -40.16 -23.57 17.92
CA LEU A 517 -40.43 -22.16 17.68
C LEU A 517 -40.94 -21.91 16.25
N PHE A 518 -40.33 -22.52 15.23
CA PHE A 518 -40.81 -22.42 13.85
C PHE A 518 -42.20 -23.04 13.67
N ALA A 519 -42.42 -24.25 14.21
CA ALA A 519 -43.70 -24.92 14.10
C ALA A 519 -44.84 -24.12 14.77
N THR A 520 -44.59 -23.57 15.96
CA THR A 520 -45.58 -22.74 16.69
C THR A 520 -45.78 -21.35 16.09
N SER A 521 -44.82 -20.87 15.30
CA SER A 521 -44.92 -19.61 14.55
C SER A 521 -45.52 -19.77 13.15
N GLY A 522 -46.08 -20.94 12.83
CA GLY A 522 -46.72 -21.19 11.53
C GLY A 522 -45.74 -21.43 10.37
N ALA A 523 -44.49 -21.81 10.65
CA ALA A 523 -43.45 -22.09 9.66
C ALA A 523 -43.09 -23.59 9.60
N PRO A 524 -43.99 -24.46 9.09
CA PRO A 524 -43.79 -25.91 9.09
C PRO A 524 -42.63 -26.37 8.19
N ASP A 525 -42.37 -25.68 7.07
CA ASP A 525 -41.24 -25.98 6.18
C ASP A 525 -39.88 -25.73 6.85
N LEU A 526 -39.76 -24.61 7.57
CA LEU A 526 -38.55 -24.30 8.34
C LEU A 526 -38.37 -25.30 9.49
N ALA A 527 -39.44 -25.70 10.15
CA ALA A 527 -39.39 -26.71 11.21
C ALA A 527 -38.92 -28.08 10.66
N LEU A 528 -39.46 -28.53 9.52
CA LEU A 528 -39.10 -29.78 8.86
C LEU A 528 -37.64 -29.77 8.38
N THR A 529 -37.20 -28.70 7.75
CA THR A 529 -35.82 -28.57 7.28
C THR A 529 -34.84 -28.49 8.45
N GLN A 530 -35.16 -27.74 9.50
CA GLN A 530 -34.32 -27.60 10.69
C GLN A 530 -34.11 -28.95 11.41
N ILE A 531 -35.16 -29.77 11.58
CA ILE A 531 -35.00 -31.09 12.23
C ILE A 531 -34.13 -32.03 11.37
N LEU A 532 -34.25 -31.97 10.05
CA LEU A 532 -33.43 -32.75 9.12
C LEU A 532 -31.97 -32.31 9.18
N VAL A 533 -31.71 -31.01 9.13
CA VAL A 533 -30.35 -30.44 9.23
C VAL A 533 -29.72 -30.77 10.58
N GLU A 534 -30.47 -30.66 11.68
CA GLU A 534 -29.98 -31.03 13.01
C GLU A 534 -29.59 -32.51 13.08
N THR A 535 -30.41 -33.38 12.50
CA THR A 535 -30.11 -34.82 12.45
C THR A 535 -28.86 -35.10 11.59
N VAL A 536 -28.76 -34.49 10.40
CA VAL A 536 -27.60 -34.65 9.50
C VAL A 536 -26.31 -34.15 10.15
N THR A 537 -26.35 -32.97 10.77
CA THR A 537 -25.19 -32.37 11.43
C THR A 537 -24.75 -33.20 12.64
N LEU A 538 -25.68 -33.68 13.48
CA LEU A 538 -25.37 -34.57 14.59
C LEU A 538 -24.67 -35.86 14.10
N VAL A 539 -25.16 -36.46 13.02
CA VAL A 539 -24.55 -37.66 12.43
C VAL A 539 -23.16 -37.35 11.85
N ALA A 540 -23.01 -36.26 11.10
CA ALA A 540 -21.73 -35.82 10.55
C ALA A 540 -20.71 -35.56 11.67
N PHE A 541 -21.11 -34.85 12.73
CA PHE A 541 -20.29 -34.65 13.92
C PHE A 541 -19.93 -35.97 14.59
N ALA A 542 -20.87 -36.89 14.79
CA ALA A 542 -20.57 -38.20 15.38
C ALA A 542 -19.51 -38.98 14.57
N LEU A 543 -19.60 -38.94 13.24
CA LEU A 543 -18.62 -39.56 12.34
C LEU A 543 -17.23 -38.90 12.46
N VAL A 544 -17.16 -37.57 12.57
CA VAL A 544 -15.90 -36.84 12.76
C VAL A 544 -15.33 -37.06 14.16
N LEU A 545 -16.16 -37.03 15.20
CA LEU A 545 -15.79 -37.25 16.60
C LEU A 545 -15.17 -38.63 16.84
N ARG A 546 -15.50 -39.62 15.99
CA ARG A 546 -14.86 -40.94 16.02
C ARG A 546 -13.36 -40.90 15.71
N ARG A 547 -12.87 -39.87 15.02
CA ARG A 547 -11.45 -39.73 14.61
C ARG A 547 -10.64 -38.76 15.47
N ILE A 548 -11.27 -38.01 16.37
CA ILE A 548 -10.59 -36.98 17.19
C ILE A 548 -10.74 -37.27 18.69
N PRO A 549 -9.82 -36.78 19.55
CA PRO A 549 -9.90 -37.03 20.99
C PRO A 549 -11.22 -36.56 21.60
N SER A 550 -11.80 -37.38 22.48
CA SER A 550 -13.14 -37.16 23.06
C SER A 550 -13.23 -35.96 24.01
N ARG A 551 -12.11 -35.56 24.62
CA ARG A 551 -12.02 -34.38 25.49
C ARG A 551 -11.60 -33.16 24.67
N LEU A 552 -12.23 -32.02 24.95
CA LEU A 552 -11.79 -30.73 24.44
C LEU A 552 -10.41 -30.41 25.06
N GLY A 553 -9.48 -29.89 24.24
CA GLY A 553 -8.05 -29.86 24.55
C GLY A 553 -7.73 -29.21 25.90
N ALA A 554 -7.07 -29.96 26.79
CA ALA A 554 -6.68 -29.51 28.13
C ALA A 554 -5.33 -28.76 28.17
N HIS A 555 -4.57 -28.75 27.07
CA HIS A 555 -3.16 -28.29 27.06
C HIS A 555 -3.00 -26.78 26.90
N ASN A 556 -4.01 -26.05 26.41
CA ASN A 556 -3.96 -24.59 26.22
C ASN A 556 -5.17 -23.95 26.90
N GLY A 557 -5.17 -23.91 28.24
CA GLY A 557 -6.14 -23.11 28.98
C GLY A 557 -6.11 -21.67 28.46
N SER A 558 -7.27 -21.10 28.16
CA SER A 558 -7.33 -19.71 27.67
C SER A 558 -6.81 -18.80 28.76
N ALA A 559 -5.67 -18.14 28.52
CA ALA A 559 -5.08 -17.17 29.46
C ALA A 559 -6.01 -15.99 29.77
N PHE A 560 -7.08 -15.80 29.00
CA PHE A 560 -8.04 -14.70 29.13
C PHE A 560 -9.50 -15.14 28.97
N ALA A 561 -9.88 -16.21 29.67
CA ALA A 561 -11.24 -16.75 29.62
C ALA A 561 -12.31 -15.72 30.01
N ALA A 562 -12.03 -14.88 31.01
CA ALA A 562 -12.94 -13.83 31.46
C ALA A 562 -13.24 -12.80 30.36
N GLY A 563 -12.22 -12.29 29.66
CA GLY A 563 -12.45 -11.33 28.59
C GLY A 563 -13.17 -11.92 27.37
N ARG A 564 -12.96 -13.20 27.07
CA ARG A 564 -13.75 -13.89 26.03
C ARG A 564 -15.22 -14.00 26.43
N ALA A 565 -15.49 -14.26 27.71
CA ALA A 565 -16.87 -14.30 28.23
C ALA A 565 -17.52 -12.91 28.16
N VAL A 566 -16.81 -11.86 28.59
CA VAL A 566 -17.28 -10.47 28.48
C VAL A 566 -17.58 -10.12 27.03
N LEU A 567 -16.66 -10.40 26.10
CA LEU A 567 -16.87 -10.14 24.67
C LEU A 567 -18.07 -10.91 24.12
N ALA A 568 -18.22 -12.20 24.48
CA ALA A 568 -19.37 -12.99 24.04
C ALA A 568 -20.70 -12.45 24.57
N VAL A 569 -20.74 -11.98 25.81
CA VAL A 569 -21.92 -11.32 26.40
C VAL A 569 -22.22 -10.01 25.67
N LEU A 570 -21.19 -9.18 25.43
CA LEU A 570 -21.34 -7.94 24.69
C LEU A 570 -21.88 -8.18 23.28
N VAL A 571 -21.33 -9.14 22.53
CA VAL A 571 -21.83 -9.52 21.19
C VAL A 571 -23.29 -9.95 21.27
N GLY A 572 -23.65 -10.78 22.26
CA GLY A 572 -25.03 -11.21 22.46
C GLY A 572 -25.99 -10.05 22.75
N LEU A 573 -25.60 -9.12 23.63
CA LEU A 573 -26.37 -7.93 23.96
C LEU A 573 -26.49 -6.98 22.77
N THR A 574 -25.41 -6.76 22.02
CA THR A 574 -25.43 -5.95 20.80
C THR A 574 -26.37 -6.55 19.77
N MET A 575 -26.28 -7.87 19.50
CA MET A 575 -27.20 -8.52 18.55
C MET A 575 -28.65 -8.51 19.02
N ALA A 576 -28.91 -8.62 20.33
CA ALA A 576 -30.25 -8.45 20.89
C ALA A 576 -30.76 -7.01 20.66
N GLY A 577 -29.92 -6.00 20.90
CA GLY A 577 -30.25 -4.61 20.62
C GLY A 577 -30.53 -4.35 19.14
N VAL A 578 -29.69 -4.87 18.24
CA VAL A 578 -29.92 -4.81 16.78
C VAL A 578 -31.26 -5.44 16.42
N ALA A 579 -31.59 -6.62 16.98
CA ALA A 579 -32.86 -7.28 16.72
C ALA A 579 -34.06 -6.43 17.15
N ILE A 580 -34.03 -5.84 18.36
CA ILE A 580 -35.09 -4.98 18.89
C ILE A 580 -35.30 -3.77 17.99
N VAL A 581 -34.22 -3.07 17.62
CA VAL A 581 -34.30 -1.89 16.75
C VAL A 581 -34.80 -2.26 15.36
N ALA A 582 -34.28 -3.34 14.77
CA ALA A 582 -34.68 -3.77 13.43
C ALA A 582 -36.17 -4.18 13.36
N THR A 583 -36.72 -4.74 14.44
CA THR A 583 -38.16 -5.05 14.51
C THR A 583 -39.02 -3.80 14.65
N GLY A 584 -38.57 -2.81 15.42
CA GLY A 584 -39.29 -1.54 15.62
C GLY A 584 -39.18 -0.55 14.46
N ALA A 585 -38.20 -0.73 13.55
CA ALA A 585 -37.95 0.18 12.43
C ALA A 585 -38.86 -0.07 11.20
N ARG A 586 -39.85 -0.97 11.28
CA ARG A 586 -40.76 -1.28 10.17
C ARG A 586 -41.81 -0.18 10.02
N VAL A 587 -41.68 0.65 8.98
CA VAL A 587 -42.60 1.76 8.69
C VAL A 587 -43.55 1.48 7.53
N ASP A 588 -43.18 0.60 6.60
CA ASP A 588 -43.96 0.27 5.40
C ASP A 588 -44.74 -1.04 5.54
N LEU A 589 -45.81 -1.18 4.74
CA LEU A 589 -46.57 -2.42 4.62
C LEU A 589 -45.65 -3.56 4.15
N PRO A 590 -45.57 -4.68 4.89
CA PRO A 590 -44.66 -5.76 4.52
C PRO A 590 -45.16 -6.51 3.29
N ILE A 591 -44.25 -6.79 2.36
CA ILE A 591 -44.55 -7.53 1.14
C ILE A 591 -45.18 -8.91 1.42
N SER A 592 -44.98 -9.48 2.61
CA SER A 592 -45.56 -10.76 3.04
C SER A 592 -47.09 -10.83 2.92
N LEU A 593 -47.79 -9.68 2.88
CA LEU A 593 -49.24 -9.64 2.65
C LEU A 593 -49.62 -10.00 1.21
N ALA A 594 -48.74 -9.71 0.23
CA ALA A 594 -48.97 -10.03 -1.18
C ALA A 594 -48.54 -11.46 -1.55
N PHE A 595 -47.60 -12.05 -0.81
CA PHE A 595 -47.01 -13.37 -1.11
C PHE A 595 -48.03 -14.52 -1.27
N PRO A 596 -49.11 -14.63 -0.48
CA PRO A 596 -50.12 -15.67 -0.68
C PRO A 596 -50.81 -15.60 -2.04
N ASN A 597 -51.18 -14.40 -2.48
CA ASN A 597 -51.82 -14.20 -3.79
C ASN A 597 -50.81 -14.43 -4.92
N LEU A 598 -49.60 -13.87 -4.80
CA LEU A 598 -48.53 -14.11 -5.78
C LEU A 598 -48.18 -15.59 -5.91
N ALA A 599 -48.14 -16.33 -4.80
CA ALA A 599 -47.85 -17.76 -4.83
C ALA A 599 -48.94 -18.57 -5.54
N TYR A 600 -50.21 -18.19 -5.36
CA TYR A 600 -51.34 -18.89 -5.97
C TYR A 600 -51.54 -18.49 -7.44
N GLU A 601 -51.52 -17.20 -7.75
CA GLU A 601 -51.81 -16.65 -9.08
C GLU A 601 -50.63 -16.79 -10.05
N ILE A 602 -49.40 -16.57 -9.57
CA ILE A 602 -48.19 -16.59 -10.42
C ILE A 602 -47.46 -17.91 -10.30
N GLY A 603 -47.32 -18.43 -9.07
CA GLY A 603 -46.60 -19.68 -8.81
C GLY A 603 -47.46 -20.94 -8.90
N TYR A 604 -48.78 -20.82 -9.04
CA TYR A 604 -49.73 -21.94 -9.11
C TYR A 604 -49.62 -22.95 -7.96
N GLY A 605 -49.20 -22.49 -6.78
CA GLY A 605 -48.97 -23.35 -5.61
C GLY A 605 -49.61 -22.80 -4.34
N LYS A 606 -50.04 -23.72 -3.46
CA LYS A 606 -50.61 -23.34 -2.15
C LYS A 606 -49.56 -23.16 -1.07
N ASN A 607 -48.36 -23.73 -1.25
CA ASN A 607 -47.26 -23.54 -0.31
C ASN A 607 -46.46 -22.28 -0.66
N VAL A 608 -46.80 -21.17 0.00
CA VAL A 608 -46.16 -19.86 -0.19
C VAL A 608 -44.64 -19.92 -0.02
N VAL A 609 -44.11 -20.73 0.91
CA VAL A 609 -42.67 -20.82 1.18
C VAL A 609 -41.95 -21.53 0.05
N ASN A 610 -42.44 -22.71 -0.35
CA ASN A 610 -41.81 -23.47 -1.43
C ASN A 610 -41.90 -22.72 -2.77
N VAL A 611 -43.06 -22.15 -3.09
CA VAL A 611 -43.25 -21.32 -4.30
C VAL A 611 -42.34 -20.09 -4.29
N ALA A 612 -42.15 -19.44 -3.13
CA ALA A 612 -41.21 -18.35 -3.02
C ALA A 612 -39.76 -18.81 -3.32
N LEU A 613 -39.36 -19.98 -2.84
CA LEU A 613 -38.01 -20.49 -3.05
C LEU A 613 -37.74 -20.96 -4.48
N VAL A 614 -38.71 -21.57 -5.16
CA VAL A 614 -38.47 -22.18 -6.48
C VAL A 614 -38.94 -21.32 -7.66
N ASP A 615 -40.00 -20.53 -7.50
CA ASP A 615 -40.60 -19.75 -8.59
C ASP A 615 -40.31 -18.25 -8.46
N LEU A 616 -40.72 -17.63 -7.35
CA LEU A 616 -40.61 -16.17 -7.20
C LEU A 616 -39.16 -15.71 -6.95
N ARG A 617 -38.38 -16.49 -6.19
CA ARG A 617 -36.97 -16.23 -5.85
C ARG A 617 -36.09 -17.45 -6.14
N GLY A 618 -36.37 -18.15 -7.24
CA GLY A 618 -35.60 -19.33 -7.69
C GLY A 618 -34.09 -19.11 -7.79
N TRP A 619 -33.66 -17.87 -8.03
CA TRP A 619 -32.25 -17.50 -8.10
C TRP A 619 -31.50 -17.70 -6.77
N ASP A 620 -32.15 -17.44 -5.63
CA ASP A 620 -31.54 -17.62 -4.31
C ASP A 620 -31.29 -19.11 -4.03
N THR A 621 -32.27 -19.96 -4.36
CA THR A 621 -32.16 -21.42 -4.26
C THR A 621 -31.05 -21.97 -5.16
N MET A 622 -30.85 -21.42 -6.37
CA MET A 622 -29.71 -21.78 -7.23
C MET A 622 -28.37 -21.45 -6.56
N GLY A 623 -28.28 -20.28 -5.91
CA GLY A 623 -27.10 -19.88 -5.14
C GLY A 623 -26.81 -20.83 -3.98
N GLU A 624 -27.83 -21.19 -3.19
CA GLU A 624 -27.70 -22.13 -2.07
C GLU A 624 -27.25 -23.53 -2.53
N LEU A 625 -27.86 -24.07 -3.59
CA LEU A 625 -27.44 -25.34 -4.20
C LEU A 625 -25.97 -25.30 -4.63
N SER A 626 -25.53 -24.19 -5.22
CA SER A 626 -24.14 -23.98 -5.62
C SER A 626 -23.18 -24.00 -4.42
N VAL A 627 -23.56 -23.38 -3.30
CA VAL A 627 -22.79 -23.40 -2.05
C VAL A 627 -22.67 -24.82 -1.50
N VAL A 628 -23.74 -25.61 -1.52
CA VAL A 628 -23.72 -27.02 -1.07
C VAL A 628 -22.81 -27.86 -1.97
N VAL A 629 -22.89 -27.70 -3.30
CA VAL A 629 -22.00 -28.38 -4.26
C VAL A 629 -20.54 -27.99 -4.03
N LEU A 630 -20.26 -26.70 -3.81
CA LEU A 630 -18.92 -26.19 -3.52
C LEU A 630 -18.38 -26.75 -2.21
N ALA A 631 -19.18 -26.76 -1.15
CA ALA A 631 -18.80 -27.32 0.15
C ALA A 631 -18.51 -28.82 0.04
N ALA A 632 -19.38 -29.58 -0.64
CA ALA A 632 -19.18 -31.01 -0.85
C ALA A 632 -17.91 -31.31 -1.66
N THR A 633 -17.67 -30.56 -2.74
CA THR A 633 -16.47 -30.68 -3.58
C THR A 633 -15.21 -30.28 -2.83
N GLY A 634 -15.27 -29.22 -2.03
CA GLY A 634 -14.17 -28.75 -1.19
C GLY A 634 -13.79 -29.78 -0.12
N VAL A 635 -14.79 -30.36 0.56
CA VAL A 635 -14.56 -31.45 1.52
C VAL A 635 -13.96 -32.67 0.83
N ALA A 636 -14.52 -33.09 -0.32
CA ALA A 636 -13.98 -34.21 -1.09
C ALA A 636 -12.51 -33.95 -1.49
N SER A 637 -12.22 -32.77 -2.03
CA SER A 637 -10.87 -32.35 -2.43
C SER A 637 -9.88 -32.40 -1.26
N LEU A 638 -10.24 -31.83 -0.11
CA LEU A 638 -9.41 -31.85 1.10
C LEU A 638 -9.09 -33.29 1.55
N VAL A 639 -10.10 -34.16 1.57
CA VAL A 639 -9.93 -35.58 1.94
C VAL A 639 -8.99 -36.29 0.96
N PHE A 640 -9.12 -36.06 -0.35
CA PHE A 640 -8.24 -36.68 -1.36
C PHE A 640 -6.81 -36.13 -1.31
N VAL A 641 -6.62 -34.83 -1.09
CA VAL A 641 -5.29 -34.20 -0.98
C VAL A 641 -4.53 -34.71 0.25
N THR A 642 -5.21 -34.85 1.41
CA THR A 642 -4.57 -35.39 2.62
C THR A 642 -4.14 -36.86 2.48
N ASN A 643 -4.92 -37.70 1.78
CA ASN A 643 -4.51 -39.08 1.51
C ASN A 643 -3.28 -39.16 0.59
N ARG A 644 -3.05 -38.16 -0.27
CA ARG A 644 -1.84 -38.06 -1.10
C ARG A 644 -0.60 -37.70 -0.26
N SER A 645 -0.78 -36.97 0.84
CA SER A 645 0.28 -36.61 1.80
C SER A 645 0.64 -37.78 2.72
N ASP A 646 -0.36 -38.55 3.18
CA ASP A 646 -0.18 -39.77 3.99
C ASP A 646 0.33 -40.98 3.18
N SER A 647 0.39 -40.86 1.85
CA SER A 647 1.03 -41.85 0.96
C SER A 647 2.53 -41.60 0.79
N LEU A 648 3.07 -40.43 1.15
CA LEU A 648 4.51 -40.15 1.10
C LEU A 648 5.35 -40.97 2.11
N PRO A 649 4.86 -41.33 3.31
CA PRO A 649 5.52 -42.32 4.18
C PRO A 649 5.49 -43.76 3.63
N GLN A 650 4.58 -44.10 2.71
CA GLN A 650 4.51 -45.45 2.12
C GLN A 650 5.57 -45.72 1.05
N ILE A 651 6.24 -44.68 0.54
CA ILE A 651 7.38 -44.84 -0.38
C ILE A 651 8.64 -45.34 0.36
N THR A 652 8.70 -45.21 1.70
CA THR A 652 9.81 -45.72 2.54
C THR A 652 9.47 -47.02 3.31
N ALA A 653 8.21 -47.46 3.29
CA ALA A 653 7.78 -48.73 3.91
C ALA A 653 8.35 -50.05 3.30
N PRO A 654 8.78 -50.15 2.02
CA PRO A 654 9.18 -51.45 1.47
C PRO A 654 10.57 -51.92 1.94
N ILE A 655 11.32 -51.11 2.70
CA ILE A 655 12.64 -51.47 3.24
C ILE A 655 12.51 -52.18 4.60
N VAL A 656 11.57 -51.76 5.45
CA VAL A 656 11.36 -52.36 6.79
C VAL A 656 10.58 -53.68 6.71
N GLN A 657 9.64 -53.82 5.78
CA GLN A 657 8.84 -55.05 5.62
C GLN A 657 9.61 -56.21 4.98
N ARG A 658 10.65 -55.95 4.17
CA ARG A 658 11.53 -57.01 3.64
C ARG A 658 12.41 -57.64 4.74
N ALA A 659 12.88 -56.84 5.69
CA ALA A 659 13.62 -57.34 6.86
C ALA A 659 12.74 -58.20 7.78
N GLN A 660 11.46 -57.84 7.95
CA GLN A 660 10.52 -58.58 8.80
C GLN A 660 9.96 -59.86 8.16
N ARG A 661 9.86 -59.93 6.82
CA ARG A 661 9.44 -61.16 6.10
C ARG A 661 10.53 -62.23 6.05
N ALA A 662 11.82 -61.84 6.11
CA ALA A 662 12.93 -62.79 6.18
C ALA A 662 13.00 -63.54 7.54
N LEU A 663 12.42 -62.97 8.60
CA LEU A 663 12.43 -63.55 9.96
C LEU A 663 11.25 -64.49 10.27
N ARG A 664 10.27 -64.65 9.36
CA ARG A 664 9.07 -65.49 9.58
C ARG A 664 8.99 -66.76 8.73
N ARG A 665 10.10 -67.16 8.09
CA ARG A 665 10.23 -68.50 7.47
C ARG A 665 10.74 -69.52 8.48
N ARG A 666 9.89 -69.96 9.41
CA ARG A 666 10.00 -71.24 10.12
C ARG A 666 8.59 -71.71 10.51
N THR A 667 7.97 -72.45 9.57
CA THR A 667 7.16 -73.70 9.74
C THR A 667 6.12 -73.85 10.88
N PRO A 668 5.11 -74.73 10.74
CA PRO A 668 4.21 -74.99 9.59
C PRO A 668 2.74 -75.33 10.01
N LEU A 669 1.94 -75.76 9.01
CA LEU A 669 0.69 -76.57 9.07
C LEU A 669 -0.63 -75.80 9.29
N ALA A 670 -1.44 -75.68 8.24
CA ALA A 670 -2.56 -76.57 7.86
C ALA A 670 -3.87 -75.90 8.36
N GLU A 671 -4.89 -75.65 7.54
CA GLU A 671 -5.64 -76.62 6.77
C GLU A 671 -6.46 -75.90 5.69
N THR A 672 -6.43 -76.48 4.49
CA THR A 672 -7.50 -76.60 3.48
C THR A 672 -8.25 -75.36 3.01
N ASP A 673 -8.04 -75.11 1.72
CA ASP A 673 -9.01 -74.56 0.77
C ASP A 673 -10.43 -75.09 1.03
N ALA A 674 -11.36 -74.15 1.16
CA ALA A 674 -12.75 -74.37 0.83
C ALA A 674 -13.13 -73.34 -0.24
N ASP A 675 -12.82 -73.69 -1.48
CA ASP A 675 -13.57 -73.19 -2.64
C ASP A 675 -15.04 -73.57 -2.44
N GLY A 676 -15.88 -72.56 -2.21
CA GLY A 676 -17.33 -72.68 -2.15
C GLY A 676 -17.95 -71.85 -3.28
N PRO A 677 -18.87 -72.40 -4.09
CA PRO A 677 -19.27 -71.85 -5.36
C PRO A 677 -20.14 -70.60 -5.22
N THR A 678 -20.11 -69.78 -6.27
CA THR A 678 -21.06 -68.71 -6.57
C THR A 678 -22.50 -69.08 -6.22
N GLY A 679 -23.04 -68.48 -5.15
CA GLY A 679 -24.44 -68.57 -4.76
C GLY A 679 -25.14 -67.23 -4.95
N ARG A 680 -25.97 -67.14 -5.99
CA ARG A 680 -27.08 -66.17 -6.08
C ARG A 680 -27.88 -66.21 -4.77
N ASN A 681 -28.19 -65.04 -4.22
CA ASN A 681 -29.08 -64.79 -3.06
C ASN A 681 -28.47 -64.83 -1.64
N ALA A 682 -27.32 -64.18 -1.43
CA ALA A 682 -27.00 -63.69 -0.07
C ALA A 682 -27.78 -62.39 0.18
N TRP A 683 -28.79 -62.44 1.05
CA TRP A 683 -29.64 -61.29 1.35
C TRP A 683 -28.88 -60.13 2.04
N LEU A 684 -27.65 -60.31 2.54
CA LEU A 684 -26.84 -59.26 3.19
C LEU A 684 -25.45 -59.15 2.52
N VAL A 685 -25.15 -58.02 1.88
CA VAL A 685 -23.92 -57.80 1.08
C VAL A 685 -22.72 -57.45 1.96
N ALA A 686 -22.92 -56.74 3.07
CA ALA A 686 -21.88 -56.46 4.07
C ALA A 686 -21.35 -57.72 4.79
N GLY A 687 -22.14 -58.80 4.84
CA GLY A 687 -21.89 -59.94 5.70
C GLY A 687 -20.63 -60.75 5.40
N GLN A 688 -20.01 -60.53 4.24
CA GLN A 688 -18.83 -61.27 3.78
C GLN A 688 -17.49 -60.54 4.02
N ARG A 689 -17.49 -59.24 4.36
CA ARG A 689 -16.26 -58.42 4.41
C ARG A 689 -16.05 -57.59 5.68
N VAL A 690 -17.03 -57.53 6.58
CA VAL A 690 -16.93 -56.84 7.89
C VAL A 690 -16.75 -57.88 8.99
N ARG A 691 -15.78 -57.67 9.90
CA ARG A 691 -15.53 -58.58 11.03
C ARG A 691 -16.80 -58.74 11.89
N PRO A 692 -17.18 -59.97 12.31
CA PRO A 692 -18.41 -60.25 13.05
C PRO A 692 -18.58 -59.39 14.32
N GLU A 693 -17.48 -59.09 15.01
CA GLU A 693 -17.42 -58.30 16.25
C GLU A 693 -17.92 -56.85 16.09
N ASN A 694 -17.93 -56.31 14.87
CA ASN A 694 -18.34 -54.93 14.58
C ASN A 694 -19.70 -54.84 13.85
N ARG A 695 -20.43 -55.96 13.75
CA ARG A 695 -21.72 -56.02 13.05
C ARG A 695 -22.86 -55.87 14.04
N SER A 696 -23.81 -54.98 13.72
CA SER A 696 -25.11 -54.93 14.36
C SER A 696 -26.16 -55.46 13.38
N ILE A 697 -26.51 -56.74 13.53
CA ILE A 697 -27.49 -57.42 12.65
C ILE A 697 -28.84 -56.71 12.72
N LEU A 698 -29.23 -56.24 13.89
CA LEU A 698 -30.48 -55.50 14.10
C LEU A 698 -30.47 -54.18 13.30
N LEU A 699 -29.37 -53.42 13.34
CA LEU A 699 -29.23 -52.18 12.59
C LEU A 699 -29.24 -52.44 11.07
N GLU A 700 -28.53 -53.47 10.60
CA GLU A 700 -28.51 -53.84 9.18
C GLU A 700 -29.91 -54.18 8.66
N ILE A 701 -30.69 -54.99 9.40
CA ILE A 701 -32.05 -55.37 9.01
C ILE A 701 -32.99 -54.16 9.03
N VAL A 702 -32.99 -53.38 10.10
CA VAL A 702 -33.86 -52.20 10.26
C VAL A 702 -33.58 -51.18 9.17
N VAL A 703 -32.31 -50.85 8.91
CA VAL A 703 -31.94 -49.89 7.86
C VAL A 703 -32.36 -50.37 6.48
N ARG A 704 -32.28 -51.68 6.18
CA ARG A 704 -32.68 -52.21 4.86
C ARG A 704 -34.18 -52.12 4.61
N ILE A 705 -34.98 -52.37 5.65
CA ILE A 705 -36.44 -52.25 5.62
C ILE A 705 -36.83 -50.78 5.48
N LEU A 706 -36.30 -49.92 6.35
CA LEU A 706 -36.66 -48.50 6.37
C LEU A 706 -36.13 -47.73 5.16
N PHE A 707 -35.04 -48.16 4.52
CA PHE A 707 -34.43 -47.45 3.41
C PHE A 707 -35.43 -47.12 2.30
N HIS A 708 -36.18 -48.11 1.82
CA HIS A 708 -37.13 -47.91 0.73
C HIS A 708 -38.29 -47.01 1.16
N SER A 709 -38.80 -47.18 2.38
CA SER A 709 -39.84 -46.30 2.94
C SER A 709 -39.38 -44.85 3.02
N ILE A 710 -38.14 -44.60 3.43
CA ILE A 710 -37.58 -43.24 3.55
C ILE A 710 -37.34 -42.62 2.17
N ILE A 711 -36.92 -43.41 1.18
CA ILE A 711 -36.81 -42.93 -0.22
C ILE A 711 -38.20 -42.58 -0.78
N ILE A 712 -39.24 -43.38 -0.49
CA ILE A 712 -40.62 -43.06 -0.89
C ILE A 712 -41.08 -41.75 -0.22
N VAL A 713 -40.79 -41.57 1.07
CA VAL A 713 -41.09 -40.30 1.77
C VAL A 713 -40.34 -39.12 1.17
N SER A 714 -39.07 -39.29 0.78
CA SER A 714 -38.30 -38.26 0.06
C SER A 714 -38.96 -37.88 -1.26
N LEU A 715 -39.39 -38.86 -2.06
CA LEU A 715 -40.12 -38.59 -3.31
C LEU A 715 -41.46 -37.91 -3.05
N TYR A 716 -42.20 -38.35 -2.03
CA TYR A 716 -43.44 -37.69 -1.62
C TYR A 716 -43.20 -36.21 -1.28
N LEU A 717 -42.19 -35.90 -0.46
CA LEU A 717 -41.85 -34.52 -0.11
C LEU A 717 -41.43 -33.67 -1.32
N LEU A 718 -40.78 -34.27 -2.31
CA LEU A 718 -40.40 -33.60 -3.56
C LEU A 718 -41.64 -33.18 -4.36
N PHE A 719 -42.61 -34.08 -4.54
CA PHE A 719 -43.81 -33.80 -5.35
C PHE A 719 -44.89 -33.03 -4.57
N ALA A 720 -45.00 -33.24 -3.26
CA ALA A 720 -46.00 -32.57 -2.43
C ALA A 720 -45.64 -31.10 -2.11
N GLY A 721 -44.36 -30.72 -2.25
CA GLY A 721 -43.82 -29.44 -1.79
C GLY A 721 -44.52 -28.18 -2.33
N HIS A 722 -45.13 -28.26 -3.51
CA HIS A 722 -45.86 -27.13 -4.11
C HIS A 722 -47.14 -26.74 -3.37
N ASN A 723 -47.70 -27.68 -2.61
CA ASN A 723 -49.00 -27.52 -1.96
C ASN A 723 -49.01 -27.88 -0.48
N LEU A 724 -48.02 -28.64 -0.01
CA LEU A 724 -47.86 -29.08 1.37
C LEU A 724 -46.45 -28.79 1.86
N PRO A 725 -46.21 -28.81 3.19
CA PRO A 725 -44.87 -28.63 3.72
C PRO A 725 -43.89 -29.71 3.18
N GLY A 726 -42.76 -29.28 2.65
CA GLY A 726 -41.81 -30.12 1.92
C GLY A 726 -40.99 -29.34 0.91
N GLY A 727 -40.68 -29.98 -0.22
CA GLY A 727 -39.89 -29.40 -1.30
C GLY A 727 -38.56 -30.12 -1.55
N GLY A 728 -37.82 -29.63 -2.55
CA GLY A 728 -36.62 -30.29 -3.05
C GLY A 728 -35.49 -30.42 -2.02
N PHE A 729 -35.31 -29.41 -1.16
CA PHE A 729 -34.25 -29.43 -0.14
C PHE A 729 -34.52 -30.47 0.95
N ALA A 730 -35.73 -30.48 1.53
CA ALA A 730 -36.14 -31.47 2.53
C ALA A 730 -36.08 -32.89 1.95
N ALA A 731 -36.60 -33.09 0.73
CA ALA A 731 -36.51 -34.36 0.02
C ALA A 731 -35.07 -34.84 -0.16
N GLY A 732 -34.15 -33.94 -0.56
CA GLY A 732 -32.73 -34.22 -0.72
C GLY A 732 -32.05 -34.64 0.60
N LEU A 733 -32.34 -33.94 1.71
CA LEU A 733 -31.80 -34.30 3.03
C LEU A 733 -32.32 -35.66 3.53
N VAL A 734 -33.60 -35.97 3.32
CA VAL A 734 -34.21 -37.26 3.68
C VAL A 734 -33.57 -38.40 2.88
N ALA A 735 -33.39 -38.24 1.57
CA ALA A 735 -32.67 -39.21 0.74
C ALA A 735 -31.21 -39.37 1.18
N GLY A 736 -30.53 -38.25 1.48
CA GLY A 736 -29.18 -38.25 2.02
C GLY A 736 -29.08 -39.03 3.34
N MET A 737 -30.03 -38.85 4.25
CA MET A 737 -30.10 -39.59 5.51
C MET A 737 -30.27 -41.10 5.29
N ALA A 738 -31.11 -41.51 4.34
CA ALA A 738 -31.27 -42.93 3.97
C ALA A 738 -29.94 -43.56 3.52
N LEU A 739 -29.15 -42.82 2.72
CA LEU A 739 -27.81 -43.25 2.29
C LEU A 739 -26.81 -43.27 3.45
N VAL A 740 -26.86 -42.29 4.35
CA VAL A 740 -26.00 -42.23 5.54
C VAL A 740 -26.31 -43.41 6.49
N MET A 741 -27.58 -43.77 6.68
CA MET A 741 -27.95 -44.95 7.47
C MET A 741 -27.39 -46.24 6.86
N ARG A 742 -27.43 -46.39 5.53
CA ARG A 742 -26.78 -47.51 4.82
C ARG A 742 -25.28 -47.56 5.07
N TYR A 743 -24.62 -46.40 5.06
CA TYR A 743 -23.20 -46.29 5.39
C TYR A 743 -22.91 -46.68 6.85
N ILE A 744 -23.73 -46.26 7.82
CA ILE A 744 -23.54 -46.62 9.23
C ILE A 744 -23.74 -48.12 9.45
N ALA A 745 -24.73 -48.73 8.78
CA ALA A 745 -25.08 -50.13 8.94
C ALA A 745 -24.02 -51.10 8.38
N GLY A 746 -23.44 -50.82 7.19
CA GLY A 746 -22.51 -51.75 6.53
C GLY A 746 -21.32 -51.11 5.82
N GLY A 747 -20.98 -49.87 6.19
CA GLY A 747 -19.81 -49.15 5.68
C GLY A 747 -19.90 -48.80 4.19
N ARG A 748 -18.74 -48.61 3.57
CA ARG A 748 -18.62 -48.20 2.15
C ARG A 748 -19.25 -49.19 1.16
N TYR A 749 -19.38 -50.46 1.54
CA TYR A 749 -19.85 -51.51 0.66
C TYR A 749 -21.39 -51.53 0.55
N GLU A 750 -22.11 -51.33 1.66
CA GLU A 750 -23.57 -51.15 1.61
C GLU A 750 -23.96 -49.80 1.00
N LEU A 751 -23.18 -48.75 1.22
CA LEU A 751 -23.38 -47.48 0.53
C LEU A 751 -23.20 -47.62 -0.99
N GLY A 752 -22.13 -48.27 -1.45
CA GLY A 752 -21.89 -48.49 -2.89
C GLY A 752 -22.92 -49.42 -3.53
N ALA A 753 -23.54 -50.32 -2.77
CA ALA A 753 -24.67 -51.12 -3.26
C ALA A 753 -25.98 -50.32 -3.34
N ALA A 754 -26.19 -49.35 -2.46
CA ALA A 754 -27.37 -48.49 -2.45
C ALA A 754 -27.28 -47.33 -3.46
N ALA A 755 -26.08 -46.81 -3.73
CA ALA A 755 -25.80 -45.75 -4.70
C ALA A 755 -24.55 -46.14 -5.54
N PRO A 756 -24.72 -46.84 -6.67
CA PRO A 756 -23.62 -47.40 -7.47
C PRO A 756 -22.88 -46.37 -8.35
N THR A 757 -23.14 -45.08 -8.18
CA THR A 757 -22.61 -44.00 -9.01
C THR A 757 -21.74 -43.03 -8.20
N ASP A 758 -20.84 -42.34 -8.89
CA ASP A 758 -19.94 -41.35 -8.27
C ASP A 758 -20.73 -40.12 -7.78
N ALA A 759 -20.48 -39.71 -6.54
CA ALA A 759 -21.07 -38.52 -5.93
C ALA A 759 -20.78 -37.25 -6.76
N GLY A 760 -19.61 -37.15 -7.39
CA GLY A 760 -19.28 -36.01 -8.26
C GLY A 760 -20.18 -35.92 -9.49
N ARG A 761 -20.57 -37.07 -10.06
CA ARG A 761 -21.53 -37.12 -11.17
C ARG A 761 -22.93 -36.72 -10.72
N PHE A 762 -23.36 -37.15 -9.53
CA PHE A 762 -24.64 -36.72 -8.97
C PHE A 762 -24.72 -35.21 -8.75
N LEU A 763 -23.68 -34.61 -8.17
CA LEU A 763 -23.62 -33.16 -7.96
C LEU A 763 -23.62 -32.40 -9.30
N GLY A 764 -22.84 -32.86 -10.28
CA GLY A 764 -22.78 -32.27 -11.61
C GLY A 764 -24.09 -32.38 -12.39
N ILE A 765 -24.76 -33.54 -12.34
CA ILE A 765 -26.07 -33.75 -12.97
C ILE A 765 -27.12 -32.87 -12.30
N GLY A 766 -27.17 -32.82 -10.96
CA GLY A 766 -28.12 -31.98 -10.23
C GLY A 766 -27.98 -30.50 -10.57
N MET A 767 -26.74 -29.98 -10.58
CA MET A 767 -26.46 -28.60 -11.01
C MET A 767 -26.79 -28.38 -12.49
N GLY A 768 -26.44 -29.33 -13.35
CA GLY A 768 -26.75 -29.28 -14.78
C GLY A 768 -28.26 -29.21 -15.04
N ILE A 769 -29.06 -29.98 -14.31
CA ILE A 769 -30.53 -29.95 -14.39
C ILE A 769 -31.05 -28.58 -13.93
N ALA A 770 -30.60 -28.08 -12.78
CA ALA A 770 -31.04 -26.79 -12.25
C ALA A 770 -30.75 -25.63 -13.23
N VAL A 771 -29.54 -25.59 -13.79
CA VAL A 771 -29.14 -24.59 -14.79
C VAL A 771 -29.91 -24.77 -16.10
N ALA A 772 -30.13 -26.00 -16.55
CA ALA A 772 -30.91 -26.28 -17.75
C ALA A 772 -32.37 -25.81 -17.60
N CYS A 773 -33.00 -26.04 -16.45
CA CYS A 773 -34.35 -25.54 -16.16
C CYS A 773 -34.45 -24.01 -16.20
N ALA A 774 -33.38 -23.28 -15.88
CA ALA A 774 -33.35 -21.83 -15.98
C ALA A 774 -33.03 -21.30 -17.40
N ILE A 775 -32.09 -21.93 -18.12
CA ILE A 775 -31.59 -21.45 -19.41
C ILE A 775 -32.47 -21.86 -20.59
N ILE A 776 -33.01 -23.09 -20.58
CA ILE A 776 -33.78 -23.62 -21.71
C ILE A 776 -34.98 -22.72 -22.06
N PRO A 777 -35.80 -22.25 -21.11
CA PRO A 777 -36.90 -21.33 -21.42
C PRO A 777 -36.46 -20.01 -22.07
N LEU A 778 -35.35 -19.43 -21.59
CA LEU A 778 -34.79 -18.19 -22.13
C LEU A 778 -34.36 -18.36 -23.60
N ALA A 779 -33.87 -19.54 -23.98
CA ALA A 779 -33.53 -19.85 -25.37
C ALA A 779 -34.75 -19.87 -26.31
N PHE A 780 -35.95 -20.03 -25.76
CA PHE A 780 -37.23 -19.94 -26.49
C PHE A 780 -37.88 -18.55 -26.42
N GLY A 781 -37.24 -17.55 -25.78
CA GLY A 781 -37.78 -16.20 -25.61
C GLY A 781 -38.94 -16.12 -24.60
N VAL A 782 -39.04 -17.13 -23.73
CA VAL A 782 -40.12 -17.29 -22.75
C VAL A 782 -39.52 -17.17 -21.35
N GLU A 783 -40.27 -16.62 -20.40
CA GLU A 783 -39.83 -16.64 -19.00
C GLU A 783 -39.69 -18.09 -18.51
N PRO A 784 -38.76 -18.39 -17.58
CA PRO A 784 -38.52 -19.75 -17.07
C PRO A 784 -39.76 -20.55 -16.66
N ARG A 785 -40.80 -19.85 -16.21
CA ARG A 785 -42.07 -20.41 -15.76
C ARG A 785 -43.05 -20.74 -16.90
N ASP A 786 -43.02 -20.04 -18.03
CA ASP A 786 -44.09 -20.10 -19.03
C ASP A 786 -43.77 -21.09 -20.18
N LEU A 787 -42.62 -21.79 -20.12
CA LEU A 787 -42.18 -22.70 -21.19
C LEU A 787 -43.16 -23.85 -21.43
N LEU A 788 -43.72 -24.45 -20.37
CA LEU A 788 -44.67 -25.56 -20.50
C LEU A 788 -46.03 -25.09 -21.03
N GLU A 789 -46.45 -23.88 -20.65
CA GLU A 789 -47.66 -23.25 -21.17
C GLU A 789 -47.52 -22.89 -22.64
N GLU A 790 -46.39 -22.30 -23.05
CA GLU A 790 -46.12 -21.96 -24.45
C GLU A 790 -45.95 -23.23 -25.32
N VAL A 791 -45.31 -24.28 -24.80
CA VAL A 791 -45.20 -25.58 -25.48
C VAL A 791 -46.58 -26.22 -25.63
N ASN A 792 -47.44 -26.19 -24.59
CA ASN A 792 -48.81 -26.66 -24.69
C ASN A 792 -49.65 -25.78 -25.63
N ARG A 793 -49.51 -24.45 -25.61
CA ARG A 793 -50.18 -23.53 -26.56
C ARG A 793 -49.83 -23.83 -28.01
N ARG A 794 -48.57 -24.20 -28.29
CA ARG A 794 -48.08 -24.55 -29.63
C ARG A 794 -48.48 -25.96 -30.08
N LEU A 795 -48.81 -26.84 -29.15
CA LEU A 795 -49.25 -28.22 -29.42
C LEU A 795 -50.79 -28.39 -29.37
N ALA A 796 -51.51 -27.42 -28.81
CA ALA A 796 -52.96 -27.42 -28.68
C ALA A 796 -53.68 -27.23 -30.02
N THR A 797 -54.81 -27.91 -30.17
CA THR A 797 -55.70 -27.76 -31.33
C THR A 797 -56.56 -26.49 -31.20
N PRO A 798 -57.11 -25.92 -32.29
CA PRO A 798 -57.83 -24.63 -32.26
C PRO A 798 -59.00 -24.54 -31.29
N GLN A 799 -59.58 -25.67 -30.86
CA GLN A 799 -60.65 -25.71 -29.86
C GLN A 799 -60.15 -25.57 -28.41
N GLU A 800 -58.93 -26.01 -28.11
CA GLU A 800 -58.33 -25.94 -26.76
C GLU A 800 -57.81 -24.53 -26.45
N ILE A 801 -57.47 -23.74 -27.48
CA ILE A 801 -56.97 -22.36 -27.35
C ILE A 801 -58.05 -21.40 -26.80
N VAL A 802 -59.33 -21.68 -27.05
CA VAL A 802 -60.46 -20.83 -26.61
C VAL A 802 -60.76 -21.01 -25.11
N GLU A 803 -60.55 -22.20 -24.54
CA GLU A 803 -60.66 -22.40 -23.09
C GLU A 803 -59.49 -21.73 -22.35
N LEU A 804 -58.27 -21.86 -22.88
CA LEU A 804 -57.05 -21.27 -22.29
C LEU A 804 -57.03 -19.74 -22.30
N SER A 805 -57.73 -19.06 -23.21
CA SER A 805 -57.73 -17.59 -23.29
C SER A 805 -58.78 -16.91 -22.41
N SER A 806 -59.64 -17.67 -21.72
CA SER A 806 -60.76 -17.11 -20.94
C SER A 806 -60.40 -16.74 -19.49
N ASP A 807 -59.21 -17.15 -19.01
CA ASP A 807 -58.72 -16.89 -17.64
C ASP A 807 -57.68 -15.75 -17.53
N GLU A 808 -57.22 -15.15 -18.65
CA GLU A 808 -56.23 -14.06 -18.63
C GLU A 808 -56.88 -12.67 -18.48
N ALA A 809 -57.03 -12.20 -17.23
CA ALA A 809 -57.20 -10.78 -16.91
C ALA A 809 -55.82 -10.11 -16.62
N PRO A 810 -55.62 -8.80 -16.88
CA PRO A 810 -54.29 -8.22 -16.92
C PRO A 810 -53.75 -7.90 -15.51
N VAL A 811 -52.82 -8.73 -15.01
CA VAL A 811 -52.08 -8.51 -13.74
C VAL A 811 -50.79 -7.68 -13.94
N GLN A 812 -50.53 -7.19 -15.16
CA GLN A 812 -49.27 -6.53 -15.51
C GLN A 812 -49.08 -5.10 -14.96
N GLN A 813 -49.99 -4.59 -14.12
CA GLN A 813 -49.97 -3.21 -13.63
C GLN A 813 -49.48 -3.02 -12.18
N VAL A 814 -49.12 -4.10 -11.45
CA VAL A 814 -48.76 -3.98 -10.01
C VAL A 814 -47.24 -3.85 -9.76
N ILE A 815 -46.38 -4.06 -10.77
CA ILE A 815 -44.91 -4.12 -10.55
C ILE A 815 -44.20 -2.76 -10.82
N LEU A 816 -44.89 -1.71 -11.31
CA LEU A 816 -44.24 -0.43 -11.65
C LEU A 816 -44.83 0.85 -11.03
N THR A 817 -45.83 0.77 -10.16
CA THR A 817 -46.33 1.94 -9.43
C THR A 817 -46.46 1.64 -7.94
N GLY A 818 -45.37 1.87 -7.22
CA GLY A 818 -45.40 2.07 -5.77
C GLY A 818 -45.79 3.51 -5.43
N GLU A 819 -46.97 3.95 -5.88
CA GLU A 819 -47.63 5.18 -5.43
C GLU A 819 -49.15 4.91 -5.36
N GLU A 820 -49.72 5.23 -4.20
CA GLU A 820 -51.15 5.25 -3.82
C GLU A 820 -51.88 3.91 -3.57
N ALA A 821 -51.85 3.46 -2.30
CA ALA A 821 -53.03 3.27 -1.42
C ALA A 821 -52.60 2.93 0.02
#